data_AF-A0A9E2CAG2-F1
#
_entry.id   AF-A0A9E2CAG2-F1
#
_cell.length_a   1.000
_cell.length_b   1.000
_cell.length_c   1.000
_cell.angle_alpha   90.00
_cell.angle_beta   90.00
_cell.angle_gamma   90.00
#
_symmetry.space_group_name_H-M   'P 1'
#
loop_
_entity.id
_entity.type
_entity.pdbx_description
1 polymer ?
#
loop_
_entity_poly.entity_id
_entity_poly.type
_entity_poly.pdbx_seq_one_letter_code
_entity_poly.pdbx_strand_id
1 'polypeptide(L)'
;MSRYVIPFEQLRMTDVDSVGGKNASLGEMISQLPRSVRVPGGFATTADAFREFLAQDALADRIHAALEALDVDDVTALVRTGAQIRQWMMDTPFPARLDEEIRAAYAGLDAAGNGSFAVRSSATAEDLPDASFAGQQETFLNISGIDNVLHAIREVFASLYNDRAISYRAHKGFMHAGVALSAGVQRMVRSDKGAAGVMFTLDTESGFRDVVFITSSYGLGETVVQGAVNPDEFYVHKPMLAAGNPAVIRRNLGSKMIKMEFAQAAAAGRSVQTVDVAETDRHRFSLSDEQVLELARYAMTIEAHYARPMDIEWGLDGIDGELYILQARPETVKSHETGLTQQKFRLKQFGKVLASGRAIGQKIGAGRVRIVQDSSEMDKVKAGDVLVTDMTDPNWEPVMKKAAAIVTNRGGRTCHAAIIARELGIPAIVGCGDATETLTEGDEVTASCAEGDTGNIYRGRLDFEIITSDLSNLPELPLKVMMNVGNPELAFDFAQLPNAGVGLARLEFVINNTIGIHPKAILEIDQVPARLREEIRRRARGYANPEAFFVDKLVEGVATIGAAFWPKPVIVRLSDFKSNEYKKLLGGDIYEPDEENPMLGFRGASRYIAHSFRDCFELECRAMRRVRDELGLTNVELMVPFVRNVGEAAEVVKLLAEHGLKRGENGLRLIMMCEIPSNALLAEQFLEHFDGFSIGSNDLTQLTLGLDRDSGLVAGAFDERDPAVKMLLSMAIRTANRLGKYVGICGQGPSDHADFAMWLMDEGIQSVSLNPDTVVETWLQFAAHDKEK
;
A
#
# COMPACT_ATOMS: atom_id res chain seq x y z
N MET A 1 25.01 22.33 -35.27
CA MET A 1 24.92 23.27 -34.14
C MET A 1 23.92 22.68 -33.17
N SER A 2 24.28 22.47 -31.90
CA SER A 2 23.33 21.98 -30.89
C SER A 2 22.27 23.06 -30.64
N ARG A 3 21.00 22.64 -30.50
CA ARG A 3 19.89 23.51 -30.08
C ARG A 3 19.96 23.71 -28.57
N TYR A 4 19.62 24.90 -28.08
CA TYR A 4 19.61 25.18 -26.64
C TYR A 4 18.25 24.94 -26.02
N VAL A 5 17.19 25.05 -26.82
CA VAL A 5 15.83 24.74 -26.40
C VAL A 5 15.23 23.70 -27.34
N ILE A 6 14.61 22.67 -26.78
CA ILE A 6 14.00 21.57 -27.52
C ILE A 6 12.55 21.36 -27.02
N PRO A 7 11.54 21.43 -27.90
CA PRO A 7 10.16 21.06 -27.55
C PRO A 7 10.06 19.61 -27.11
N PHE A 8 9.22 19.30 -26.12
CA PHE A 8 9.14 17.94 -25.58
C PHE A 8 8.76 16.89 -26.64
N GLU A 9 7.96 17.23 -27.65
CA GLU A 9 7.55 16.31 -28.73
C GLU A 9 8.74 15.76 -29.54
N GLN A 10 9.88 16.48 -29.51
CA GLN A 10 11.10 16.12 -30.22
C GLN A 10 12.10 15.34 -29.37
N LEU A 11 11.82 15.14 -28.08
CA LEU A 11 12.68 14.42 -27.15
C LEU A 11 12.34 12.94 -27.07
N ARG A 12 13.32 12.12 -26.68
CA ARG A 12 13.22 10.67 -26.43
C ARG A 12 14.03 10.30 -25.18
N MET A 13 13.83 9.07 -24.69
CA MET A 13 14.71 8.51 -23.63
C MET A 13 16.19 8.41 -24.03
N THR A 14 16.52 8.47 -25.31
CA THR A 14 17.92 8.54 -25.77
C THR A 14 18.59 9.89 -25.51
N ASP A 15 17.82 10.92 -25.15
CA ASP A 15 18.31 12.30 -24.98
C ASP A 15 18.67 12.65 -23.53
N VAL A 16 18.73 11.66 -22.63
CA VAL A 16 19.03 11.85 -21.19
C VAL A 16 20.31 12.68 -20.95
N ASP A 17 21.38 12.43 -21.71
CA ASP A 17 22.64 13.18 -21.59
C ASP A 17 22.50 14.66 -21.99
N SER A 18 21.48 14.99 -22.78
CA SER A 18 21.24 16.33 -23.30
C SER A 18 20.23 17.12 -22.47
N VAL A 19 19.20 16.48 -21.91
CA VAL A 19 18.09 17.17 -21.22
C VAL A 19 17.78 16.62 -19.83
N GLY A 20 18.55 15.65 -19.35
CA GLY A 20 18.28 14.96 -18.10
C GLY A 20 17.14 13.95 -18.19
N GLY A 21 17.04 13.12 -17.15
CA GLY A 21 16.11 12.00 -17.05
C GLY A 21 14.63 12.35 -17.22
N LYS A 22 14.16 13.30 -16.39
CA LYS A 22 12.75 13.73 -16.37
C LYS A 22 12.28 14.30 -17.70
N ASN A 23 13.05 15.20 -18.31
CA ASN A 23 12.65 15.82 -19.58
C ASN A 23 12.69 14.81 -20.74
N ALA A 24 13.67 13.90 -20.74
CA ALA A 24 13.72 12.79 -21.70
C ALA A 24 12.49 11.87 -21.57
N SER A 25 12.10 11.52 -20.35
CA SER A 25 10.91 10.72 -20.06
C SER A 25 9.60 11.43 -20.46
N LEU A 26 9.49 12.74 -20.20
CA LEU A 26 8.36 13.55 -20.67
C LEU A 26 8.22 13.51 -22.19
N GLY A 27 9.32 13.69 -22.91
CA GLY A 27 9.32 13.62 -24.37
C GLY A 27 9.02 12.23 -24.92
N GLU A 28 9.55 11.20 -24.28
CA GLU A 28 9.24 9.81 -24.59
C GLU A 28 7.74 9.56 -24.48
N MET A 29 7.12 9.98 -23.37
CA MET A 29 5.69 9.80 -23.15
C MET A 29 4.85 10.56 -24.19
N ILE A 30 5.17 11.83 -24.45
CA ILE A 30 4.45 12.67 -25.42
C ILE A 30 4.53 12.09 -26.84
N SER A 31 5.67 11.51 -27.20
CA SER A 31 5.94 11.12 -28.57
C SER A 31 5.63 9.65 -28.89
N GLN A 32 5.71 8.75 -27.91
CA GLN A 32 5.57 7.30 -28.12
C GLN A 32 4.27 6.72 -27.56
N LEU A 33 3.71 7.29 -26.48
CA LEU A 33 2.49 6.75 -25.90
C LEU A 33 1.26 7.10 -26.76
N PRO A 34 0.21 6.26 -26.72
CA PRO A 34 -1.05 6.59 -27.39
C PRO A 34 -1.60 7.92 -26.84
N ARG A 35 -2.27 8.68 -27.72
CA ARG A 35 -2.87 9.99 -27.37
C ARG A 35 -3.89 9.94 -26.21
N SER A 36 -4.33 8.75 -25.82
CA SER A 36 -5.14 8.54 -24.62
C SER A 36 -4.38 8.88 -23.34
N VAL A 37 -3.06 8.71 -23.29
CA VAL A 37 -2.23 9.16 -22.16
C VAL A 37 -1.90 10.64 -22.40
N ARG A 38 -2.50 11.52 -21.61
CA ARG A 38 -2.31 12.97 -21.77
C ARG A 38 -1.12 13.42 -20.97
N VAL A 39 -0.16 14.06 -21.62
CA VAL A 39 0.99 14.71 -20.98
C VAL A 39 0.99 16.17 -21.40
N PRO A 40 1.07 17.13 -20.46
CA PRO A 40 1.13 18.54 -20.81
C PRO A 40 2.41 18.85 -21.62
N GLY A 41 2.23 19.59 -22.72
CA GLY A 41 3.34 20.03 -23.56
C GLY A 41 4.25 21.06 -22.88
N GLY A 42 5.38 21.34 -23.53
CA GLY A 42 6.43 22.18 -22.97
C GLY A 42 7.72 22.14 -23.78
N PHE A 43 8.79 22.69 -23.20
CA PHE A 43 10.14 22.60 -23.76
C PHE A 43 11.19 22.38 -22.67
N ALA A 44 12.34 21.83 -23.05
CA ALA A 44 13.52 21.70 -22.20
C ALA A 44 14.65 22.59 -22.70
N THR A 45 15.42 23.17 -21.77
CA THR A 45 16.77 23.67 -22.07
C THR A 45 17.75 22.50 -22.13
N THR A 46 18.90 22.64 -22.78
CA THR A 46 19.89 21.54 -22.87
C THR A 46 21.07 21.71 -21.92
N ALA A 47 21.76 20.61 -21.63
CA ALA A 47 23.02 20.59 -20.88
C ALA A 47 24.08 21.49 -21.55
N ASP A 48 24.09 21.57 -22.88
CA ASP A 48 24.96 22.49 -23.62
C ASP A 48 24.61 23.96 -23.34
N ALA A 49 23.32 24.29 -23.27
CA ALA A 49 22.88 25.64 -22.91
C ALA A 49 23.33 26.03 -21.49
N PHE A 50 23.25 25.09 -20.55
CA PHE A 50 23.76 25.28 -19.18
C PHE A 50 25.28 25.47 -19.14
N ARG A 51 26.03 24.66 -19.91
CA ARG A 51 27.49 24.78 -20.02
C ARG A 51 27.91 26.13 -20.61
N GLU A 52 27.21 26.60 -21.66
CA GLU A 52 27.50 27.91 -22.23
C GLU A 52 27.14 29.05 -21.27
N PHE A 53 26.03 28.93 -20.54
CA PHE A 53 25.70 29.87 -19.47
C PHE A 53 26.82 29.99 -18.44
N LEU A 54 27.40 28.86 -18.00
CA LEU A 54 28.53 28.82 -17.06
C LEU A 54 29.87 29.31 -17.64
N ALA A 55 30.05 29.28 -18.96
CA ALA A 55 31.27 29.74 -19.62
C ALA A 55 31.41 31.26 -19.66
N GLN A 56 30.33 32.00 -19.37
CA GLN A 56 30.33 33.46 -19.33
C GLN A 56 31.14 33.98 -18.12
N ASP A 57 31.90 35.06 -18.33
CA ASP A 57 32.62 35.80 -17.29
C ASP A 57 33.45 34.94 -16.32
N ALA A 58 33.99 33.82 -16.81
CA ALA A 58 34.72 32.81 -16.04
C ALA A 58 33.94 32.30 -14.81
N LEU A 59 32.60 32.26 -14.89
CA LEU A 59 31.73 31.82 -13.81
C LEU A 59 32.05 30.39 -13.38
N ALA A 60 32.22 29.48 -14.34
CA ALA A 60 32.63 28.09 -14.06
C ALA A 60 33.91 28.02 -13.22
N ASP A 61 34.95 28.77 -13.59
CA ASP A 61 36.25 28.77 -12.89
C ASP A 61 36.12 29.33 -11.47
N ARG A 62 35.32 30.38 -11.28
CA ARG A 62 35.03 30.97 -9.96
C ARG A 62 34.29 30.00 -9.05
N ILE A 63 33.29 29.29 -9.58
CA ILE A 63 32.55 28.26 -8.85
C ILE A 63 33.48 27.12 -8.47
N HIS A 64 34.32 26.66 -9.41
CA HIS A 64 35.24 25.56 -9.16
C HIS A 64 36.25 25.90 -8.06
N ALA A 65 36.88 27.08 -8.13
CA ALA A 65 37.82 27.54 -7.10
C ALA A 65 37.17 27.67 -5.71
N ALA A 66 35.91 28.11 -5.64
CA ALA A 66 35.17 28.20 -4.39
C ALA A 66 34.86 26.81 -3.79
N LEU A 67 34.52 25.83 -4.64
CA LEU A 67 34.22 24.46 -4.21
C LEU A 67 35.49 23.67 -3.84
N GLU A 68 36.63 23.87 -4.52
CA GLU A 68 37.90 23.21 -4.15
C GLU A 68 38.44 23.69 -2.80
N ALA A 69 38.20 24.95 -2.45
CA ALA A 69 38.60 25.52 -1.16
C ALA A 69 37.63 25.19 -0.02
N LEU A 70 36.48 24.57 -0.31
CA LEU A 70 35.42 24.29 0.65
C LEU A 70 35.64 22.94 1.34
N ASP A 71 35.71 22.96 2.67
CA ASP A 71 35.47 21.77 3.47
C ASP A 71 33.95 21.56 3.60
N VAL A 72 33.43 20.49 3.01
CA VAL A 72 31.99 20.19 2.99
C VAL A 72 31.44 19.74 4.35
N ASP A 73 32.32 19.34 5.28
CA ASP A 73 31.94 18.99 6.65
C ASP A 73 31.80 20.25 7.54
N ASP A 74 32.31 21.42 7.10
CA ASP A 74 32.03 22.71 7.73
C ASP A 74 30.72 23.30 7.18
N VAL A 75 29.63 23.06 7.92
CA VAL A 75 28.29 23.55 7.58
C VAL A 75 28.23 25.06 7.39
N THR A 76 28.99 25.84 8.17
CA THR A 76 28.95 27.31 8.06
C THR A 76 29.65 27.77 6.78
N ALA A 77 30.79 27.16 6.45
CA ALA A 77 31.48 27.41 5.20
C ALA A 77 30.65 26.96 3.99
N LEU A 78 29.97 25.81 4.08
CA LEU A 78 29.10 25.25 3.05
C LEU A 78 27.94 26.20 2.72
N VAL A 79 27.18 26.62 3.73
CA VAL A 79 26.02 27.53 3.54
C VAL A 79 26.46 28.86 2.93
N ARG A 80 27.57 29.43 3.42
CA ARG A 80 28.10 30.70 2.88
C ARG A 80 28.53 30.55 1.43
N THR A 81 29.27 29.49 1.11
CA THR A 81 29.82 29.25 -0.23
C THR A 81 28.73 28.90 -1.23
N GLY A 82 27.76 28.06 -0.84
CA GLY A 82 26.60 27.75 -1.65
C GLY A 82 25.76 28.99 -1.93
N ALA A 83 25.45 29.81 -0.92
CA ALA A 83 24.72 31.07 -1.12
C ALA A 83 25.47 32.03 -2.06
N GLN A 84 26.79 32.12 -1.92
CA GLN A 84 27.63 32.93 -2.80
C GLN A 84 27.59 32.45 -4.25
N ILE A 85 27.71 31.14 -4.49
CA ILE A 85 27.62 30.54 -5.83
C ILE A 85 26.24 30.79 -6.45
N ARG A 86 25.17 30.57 -5.69
CA ARG A 86 23.79 30.83 -6.16
C ARG A 86 23.59 32.29 -6.54
N GLN A 87 24.10 33.23 -5.74
CA GLN A 87 24.05 34.66 -6.09
C GLN A 87 24.80 34.97 -7.39
N TRP A 88 25.98 34.39 -7.61
CA TRP A 88 26.71 34.57 -8.88
C TRP A 88 25.92 34.06 -10.08
N MET A 89 25.20 32.95 -9.93
CA MET A 89 24.33 32.43 -10.98
C MET A 89 23.15 33.35 -11.25
N MET A 90 22.53 33.90 -10.20
CA MET A 90 21.41 34.83 -10.35
C MET A 90 21.80 36.17 -10.98
N ASP A 91 23.02 36.65 -10.70
CA ASP A 91 23.56 37.89 -11.26
C ASP A 91 24.04 37.74 -12.72
N THR A 92 24.26 36.50 -13.18
CA THR A 92 24.74 36.22 -14.54
C THR A 92 23.56 36.24 -15.52
N PRO A 93 23.60 37.07 -16.58
CA PRO A 93 22.55 37.07 -17.60
C PRO A 93 22.62 35.81 -18.47
N PHE A 94 21.51 35.44 -19.10
CA PHE A 94 21.53 34.37 -20.11
C PHE A 94 22.31 34.83 -21.36
N PRO A 95 23.02 33.91 -22.04
CA PRO A 95 23.55 34.17 -23.37
C PRO A 95 22.41 34.62 -24.29
N ALA A 96 22.67 35.61 -25.16
CA ALA A 96 21.63 36.20 -26.03
C ALA A 96 20.87 35.14 -26.84
N ARG A 97 21.59 34.14 -27.35
CA ARG A 97 21.00 33.01 -28.09
C ARG A 97 20.06 32.17 -27.22
N LEU A 98 20.43 31.88 -25.98
CA LEU A 98 19.58 31.11 -25.06
C LEU A 98 18.32 31.89 -24.70
N ASP A 99 18.44 33.18 -24.40
CA ASP A 99 17.28 34.05 -24.12
C ASP A 99 16.31 34.10 -25.30
N GLU A 100 16.82 34.33 -26.52
CA GLU A 100 16.02 34.34 -27.76
C GLU A 100 15.32 33.00 -28.02
N GLU A 101 16.02 31.87 -27.90
CA GLU A 101 15.44 30.53 -28.11
C GLU A 101 14.35 30.22 -27.05
N ILE A 102 14.54 30.62 -25.78
CA ILE A 102 13.52 30.45 -24.72
C ILE A 102 12.28 31.32 -25.01
N ARG A 103 12.47 32.59 -25.37
CA ARG A 103 11.36 33.50 -25.70
C ARG A 103 10.56 32.99 -26.90
N ALA A 104 11.24 32.49 -27.93
CA ALA A 104 10.61 31.90 -29.10
C ALA A 104 9.80 30.65 -28.75
N ALA A 105 10.36 29.74 -27.93
CA ALA A 105 9.66 28.54 -27.50
C ALA A 105 8.43 28.86 -26.62
N TYR A 106 8.55 29.82 -25.69
CA TYR A 106 7.44 30.29 -24.86
C TYR A 106 6.31 30.90 -25.69
N ALA A 107 6.63 31.76 -26.67
CA ALA A 107 5.64 32.37 -27.55
C ALA A 107 4.85 31.33 -28.36
N GLY A 108 5.48 30.21 -28.72
CA GLY A 108 4.82 29.08 -29.36
C GLY A 108 3.87 28.30 -28.44
N LEU A 109 4.15 28.25 -27.13
CA LEU A 109 3.34 27.53 -26.14
C LEU A 109 2.13 28.32 -25.62
N ASP A 110 2.27 29.64 -25.45
CA ASP A 110 1.22 30.51 -24.89
C ASP A 110 1.07 31.82 -25.67
N ALA A 111 0.63 31.70 -26.92
CA ALA A 111 0.33 32.84 -27.78
C ALA A 111 -0.78 33.76 -27.23
N ALA A 112 -1.65 33.24 -26.34
CA ALA A 112 -2.73 33.99 -25.71
C ALA A 112 -2.30 34.73 -24.43
N GLY A 113 -1.11 34.43 -23.89
CA GLY A 113 -0.54 35.07 -22.70
C GLY A 113 -1.26 34.77 -21.39
N ASN A 114 -2.07 33.71 -21.35
CA ASN A 114 -2.92 33.36 -20.20
C ASN A 114 -2.50 32.05 -19.52
N GLY A 115 -1.42 31.44 -19.97
CA GLY A 115 -0.88 30.20 -19.41
C GLY A 115 -0.12 30.44 -18.10
N SER A 116 -0.03 29.37 -17.31
CA SER A 116 0.98 29.25 -16.27
C SER A 116 1.77 27.96 -16.46
N PHE A 117 3.01 27.96 -15.98
CA PHE A 117 3.98 26.91 -16.26
C PHE A 117 4.65 26.42 -14.97
N ALA A 118 4.98 25.14 -14.96
CA ALA A 118 5.93 24.55 -14.03
C ALA A 118 7.32 24.66 -14.65
N VAL A 119 8.29 25.17 -13.89
CA VAL A 119 9.71 25.16 -14.26
C VAL A 119 10.40 24.16 -13.34
N ARG A 120 10.80 23.02 -13.90
CA ARG A 120 11.34 21.88 -13.18
C ARG A 120 12.79 21.63 -13.54
N SER A 121 13.55 21.22 -12.55
CA SER A 121 14.91 20.73 -12.68
C SER A 121 14.93 19.29 -13.20
N SER A 122 15.82 19.02 -14.16
CA SER A 122 16.11 17.69 -14.70
C SER A 122 17.62 17.53 -14.89
N ALA A 123 18.28 16.79 -14.01
CA ALA A 123 19.73 16.62 -14.09
C ALA A 123 20.14 15.41 -14.94
N THR A 124 21.31 15.52 -15.56
CA THR A 124 21.93 14.46 -16.38
C THR A 124 22.36 13.23 -15.57
N ALA A 125 22.54 13.38 -14.25
CA ALA A 125 22.95 12.32 -13.33
C ALA A 125 21.81 11.85 -12.39
N GLU A 126 20.58 12.34 -12.59
CA GLU A 126 19.45 12.13 -11.67
C GLU A 126 18.95 10.68 -11.59
N ASP A 127 19.16 9.91 -12.65
CA ASP A 127 18.65 8.53 -12.80
C ASP A 127 19.77 7.46 -12.74
N LEU A 128 20.94 7.79 -12.17
CA LEU A 128 21.98 6.80 -11.96
C LEU A 128 21.54 5.76 -10.89
N PRO A 129 21.76 4.45 -11.10
CA PRO A 129 21.28 3.38 -10.22
C PRO A 129 21.64 3.55 -8.73
N ASP A 130 22.76 4.23 -8.44
CA ASP A 130 23.29 4.43 -7.08
C ASP A 130 23.11 5.86 -6.55
N ALA A 131 22.36 6.73 -7.25
CA ALA A 131 22.19 8.14 -6.88
C ALA A 131 20.76 8.67 -7.12
N SER A 132 19.93 8.65 -6.07
CA SER A 132 18.64 9.33 -6.04
C SER A 132 18.82 10.80 -5.66
N PHE A 133 18.63 11.72 -6.61
CA PHE A 133 18.61 13.17 -6.35
C PHE A 133 17.20 13.67 -5.96
N ALA A 134 16.31 12.77 -5.55
CA ALA A 134 14.91 13.08 -5.25
C ALA A 134 14.77 14.22 -4.21
N GLY A 135 14.00 15.25 -4.57
CA GLY A 135 13.75 16.41 -3.71
C GLY A 135 14.97 17.29 -3.40
N GLN A 136 16.09 17.16 -4.14
CA GLN A 136 17.28 18.00 -3.94
C GLN A 136 17.26 19.32 -4.73
N GLN A 137 16.49 19.37 -5.82
CA GLN A 137 16.50 20.47 -6.78
C GLN A 137 15.14 21.17 -6.81
N GLU A 138 15.14 22.45 -7.18
CA GLU A 138 13.95 23.28 -7.07
C GLU A 138 12.96 23.04 -8.21
N THR A 139 11.68 23.17 -7.87
CA THR A 139 10.56 23.20 -8.81
C THR A 139 9.71 24.41 -8.49
N PHE A 140 9.40 25.19 -9.52
CA PHE A 140 8.56 26.38 -9.42
C PHE A 140 7.25 26.15 -10.13
N LEU A 141 6.14 26.31 -9.43
CA LEU A 141 4.79 26.09 -9.94
C LEU A 141 4.08 27.42 -10.21
N ASN A 142 3.08 27.40 -11.10
CA ASN A 142 2.24 28.58 -11.40
C ASN A 142 3.03 29.84 -11.81
N ILE A 143 4.04 29.67 -12.67
CA ILE A 143 4.83 30.79 -13.20
C ILE A 143 4.16 31.32 -14.47
N SER A 144 3.79 32.60 -14.49
CA SER A 144 3.15 33.25 -15.62
C SER A 144 3.99 34.42 -16.13
N GLY A 145 4.07 34.56 -17.46
CA GLY A 145 4.85 35.61 -18.10
C GLY A 145 6.31 35.20 -18.34
N ILE A 146 6.83 35.57 -19.52
CA ILE A 146 8.15 35.16 -19.99
C ILE A 146 9.30 35.57 -19.07
N ASP A 147 9.26 36.78 -18.51
CA ASP A 147 10.35 37.26 -17.65
C ASP A 147 10.40 36.50 -16.30
N ASN A 148 9.23 36.08 -15.80
CA ASN A 148 9.16 35.21 -14.62
C ASN A 148 9.64 33.80 -14.93
N VAL A 149 9.36 33.26 -16.14
CA VAL A 149 9.90 31.97 -16.59
C VAL A 149 11.42 32.02 -16.70
N LEU A 150 11.99 33.07 -17.29
CA LEU A 150 13.45 33.27 -17.37
C LEU A 150 14.08 33.35 -15.97
N HIS A 151 13.44 34.07 -15.05
CA HIS A 151 13.89 34.12 -13.66
C HIS A 151 13.85 32.74 -13.00
N ALA A 152 12.75 31.98 -13.13
CA ALA A 152 12.62 30.64 -12.58
C ALA A 152 13.62 29.64 -13.20
N ILE A 153 13.96 29.76 -14.49
CA ILE A 153 15.02 28.93 -15.11
C ILE A 153 16.38 29.22 -14.46
N ARG A 154 16.69 30.50 -14.15
CA ARG A 154 17.93 30.84 -13.43
C ARG A 154 17.96 30.27 -12.02
N GLU A 155 16.84 30.33 -11.30
CA GLU A 155 16.73 29.71 -9.96
C GLU A 155 16.93 28.19 -10.06
N VAL A 156 16.32 27.54 -11.05
CA VAL A 156 16.55 26.11 -11.31
C VAL A 156 18.04 25.83 -11.57
N PHE A 157 18.70 26.62 -12.42
CA PHE A 157 20.14 26.51 -12.66
C PHE A 157 20.95 26.68 -11.36
N ALA A 158 20.61 27.68 -10.55
CA ALA A 158 21.24 27.94 -9.24
C ALA A 158 21.03 26.79 -8.25
N SER A 159 19.88 26.11 -8.31
CA SER A 159 19.54 25.01 -7.41
C SER A 159 20.48 23.80 -7.52
N LEU A 160 21.21 23.67 -8.65
CA LEU A 160 22.28 22.68 -8.77
C LEU A 160 23.34 22.88 -7.67
N TYR A 161 23.54 24.10 -7.18
CA TYR A 161 24.48 24.46 -6.12
C TYR A 161 23.76 24.82 -4.81
N ASN A 162 22.59 24.24 -4.57
CA ASN A 162 22.02 24.18 -3.23
C ASN A 162 22.99 23.44 -2.29
N ASP A 163 22.99 23.84 -1.02
CA ASP A 163 23.96 23.37 -0.02
C ASP A 163 23.91 21.83 0.09
N ARG A 164 22.70 21.26 0.05
CA ARG A 164 22.45 19.80 -0.02
C ARG A 164 23.07 19.15 -1.25
N ALA A 165 22.88 19.74 -2.42
CA ALA A 165 23.37 19.19 -3.68
C ALA A 165 24.91 19.21 -3.76
N ILE A 166 25.54 20.23 -3.17
CA ILE A 166 27.00 20.31 -3.02
C ILE A 166 27.51 19.19 -2.11
N SER A 167 26.98 19.08 -0.89
CA SER A 167 27.37 18.06 0.09
C SER A 167 27.16 16.64 -0.45
N TYR A 168 26.00 16.37 -1.07
CA TYR A 168 25.67 15.07 -1.64
C TYR A 168 26.69 14.61 -2.69
N ARG A 169 27.04 15.49 -3.64
CA ARG A 169 28.03 15.18 -4.68
C ARG A 169 29.42 14.93 -4.11
N ALA A 170 29.84 15.73 -3.12
CA ALA A 170 31.12 15.55 -2.47
C ALA A 170 31.20 14.19 -1.74
N HIS A 171 30.17 13.82 -0.99
CA HIS A 171 30.11 12.53 -0.27
C HIS A 171 30.08 11.31 -1.20
N LYS A 172 29.48 11.43 -2.39
CA LYS A 172 29.48 10.37 -3.41
C LYS A 172 30.77 10.33 -4.24
N GLY A 173 31.69 11.27 -4.03
CA GLY A 173 32.94 11.36 -4.79
C GLY A 173 32.75 11.82 -6.24
N PHE A 174 31.63 12.47 -6.56
CA PHE A 174 31.40 13.03 -7.90
C PHE A 174 32.21 14.31 -8.07
N MET A 175 32.97 14.40 -9.18
CA MET A 175 33.62 15.65 -9.56
C MET A 175 32.56 16.72 -9.82
N HIS A 176 32.64 17.85 -9.09
CA HIS A 176 31.71 18.98 -9.23
C HIS A 176 31.61 19.52 -10.68
N ALA A 177 32.63 19.30 -11.51
CA ALA A 177 32.74 19.79 -12.89
C ALA A 177 31.98 18.95 -13.94
N GLY A 178 31.35 17.83 -13.57
CA GLY A 178 30.75 16.89 -14.54
C GLY A 178 29.23 16.94 -14.70
N VAL A 179 28.49 17.60 -13.79
CA VAL A 179 27.02 17.53 -13.74
C VAL A 179 26.41 18.76 -14.41
N ALA A 180 25.61 18.53 -15.45
CA ALA A 180 24.82 19.57 -16.10
C ALA A 180 23.32 19.42 -15.75
N LEU A 181 22.63 20.55 -15.71
CA LEU A 181 21.20 20.62 -15.42
C LEU A 181 20.43 21.14 -16.63
N SER A 182 19.26 20.54 -16.87
CA SER A 182 18.24 21.04 -17.77
C SER A 182 17.07 21.59 -16.97
N ALA A 183 16.52 22.72 -17.42
CA ALA A 183 15.23 23.23 -16.96
C ALA A 183 14.13 22.85 -17.96
N GLY A 184 13.13 22.10 -17.50
CA GLY A 184 11.90 21.79 -18.23
C GLY A 184 10.81 22.80 -17.90
N VAL A 185 10.25 23.45 -18.93
CA VAL A 185 9.12 24.38 -18.82
C VAL A 185 7.88 23.67 -19.34
N GLN A 186 7.01 23.22 -18.43
CA GLN A 186 5.81 22.45 -18.74
C GLN A 186 4.56 23.27 -18.43
N ARG A 187 3.53 23.17 -19.28
CA ARG A 187 2.23 23.81 -19.01
C ARG A 187 1.59 23.26 -17.73
N MET A 188 1.07 24.15 -16.88
CA MET A 188 0.37 23.76 -15.66
C MET A 188 -0.98 23.10 -15.96
N VAL A 189 -1.22 22.00 -15.27
CA VAL A 189 -2.55 21.39 -15.11
C VAL A 189 -3.24 22.06 -13.93
N ARG A 190 -4.53 22.36 -14.06
CA ARG A 190 -5.31 23.09 -13.05
C ARG A 190 -5.81 22.21 -11.91
N SER A 191 -4.92 21.36 -11.39
CA SER A 191 -5.23 20.53 -10.23
C SER A 191 -5.35 21.33 -8.93
N ASP A 192 -4.96 22.61 -8.91
CA ASP A 192 -5.29 23.57 -7.85
C ASP A 192 -6.81 23.61 -7.56
N LYS A 193 -7.62 23.36 -8.59
CA LYS A 193 -9.09 23.27 -8.53
C LYS A 193 -9.63 21.84 -8.61
N GLY A 194 -8.74 20.85 -8.68
CA GLY A 194 -9.07 19.43 -8.81
C GLY A 194 -8.32 18.61 -7.76
N ALA A 195 -7.68 17.55 -8.22
CA ALA A 195 -6.90 16.62 -7.39
C ALA A 195 -5.59 16.25 -8.09
N ALA A 196 -4.61 15.80 -7.33
CA ALA A 196 -3.35 15.29 -7.87
C ALA A 196 -2.78 14.24 -6.91
N GLY A 197 -1.80 13.50 -7.40
CA GLY A 197 -1.12 12.52 -6.59
C GLY A 197 -0.08 11.72 -7.35
N VAL A 198 0.25 10.58 -6.77
CA VAL A 198 1.29 9.66 -7.27
C VAL A 198 0.69 8.27 -7.41
N MET A 199 1.11 7.54 -8.44
CA MET A 199 0.75 6.14 -8.62
C MET A 199 1.96 5.27 -8.94
N PHE A 200 1.93 4.05 -8.43
CA PHE A 200 2.95 3.03 -8.64
C PHE A 200 2.32 1.85 -9.35
N THR A 201 3.06 1.25 -10.29
CA THR A 201 2.57 0.06 -11.02
C THR A 201 2.84 -1.23 -10.26
N LEU A 202 3.06 -1.17 -8.95
CA LEU A 202 3.11 -2.31 -8.03
C LEU A 202 2.74 -1.83 -6.63
N ASP A 203 2.49 -2.76 -5.72
CA ASP A 203 2.45 -2.43 -4.30
C ASP A 203 3.85 -2.18 -3.77
N THR A 204 4.10 -0.96 -3.27
CA THR A 204 5.44 -0.50 -2.88
C THR A 204 5.95 -1.12 -1.58
N GLU A 205 5.08 -1.75 -0.78
CA GLU A 205 5.48 -2.42 0.46
C GLU A 205 5.91 -3.87 0.20
N SER A 206 5.07 -4.65 -0.47
CA SER A 206 5.29 -6.07 -0.75
C SER A 206 6.09 -6.34 -2.03
N GLY A 207 6.08 -5.41 -2.98
CA GLY A 207 6.55 -5.63 -4.34
C GLY A 207 5.57 -6.40 -5.24
N PHE A 208 4.33 -6.63 -4.80
CA PHE A 208 3.31 -7.35 -5.57
C PHE A 208 2.94 -6.59 -6.85
N ARG A 209 3.14 -7.26 -8.00
CA ARG A 209 3.13 -6.62 -9.32
C ARG A 209 1.78 -6.55 -10.01
N ASP A 210 0.78 -7.30 -9.54
CA ASP A 210 -0.52 -7.39 -10.22
C ASP A 210 -1.51 -6.30 -9.78
N VAL A 211 -1.02 -5.25 -9.12
CA VAL A 211 -1.82 -4.08 -8.71
C VAL A 211 -1.18 -2.77 -9.17
N VAL A 212 -2.02 -1.76 -9.37
CA VAL A 212 -1.62 -0.35 -9.41
C VAL A 212 -2.04 0.28 -8.09
N PHE A 213 -1.08 0.88 -7.39
CA PHE A 213 -1.32 1.65 -6.16
C PHE A 213 -1.42 3.13 -6.50
N ILE A 214 -2.55 3.78 -6.18
CA ILE A 214 -2.82 5.18 -6.51
C ILE A 214 -3.07 5.96 -5.23
N THR A 215 -2.37 7.08 -5.07
CA THR A 215 -2.60 8.06 -4.01
C THR A 215 -3.21 9.33 -4.57
N SER A 216 -4.12 9.97 -3.84
CA SER A 216 -4.81 11.18 -4.30
C SER A 216 -5.12 12.16 -3.18
N SER A 217 -4.94 13.46 -3.44
CA SER A 217 -5.44 14.54 -2.59
C SER A 217 -5.84 15.75 -3.41
N TYR A 218 -6.50 16.72 -2.78
CA TYR A 218 -6.91 17.95 -3.44
C TYR A 218 -5.73 18.91 -3.67
N GLY A 219 -5.80 19.69 -4.75
CA GLY A 219 -4.80 20.71 -5.07
C GLY A 219 -3.64 20.20 -5.92
N LEU A 220 -2.55 20.96 -5.93
CA LEU A 220 -1.30 20.59 -6.62
C LEU A 220 -0.63 19.39 -5.93
N GLY A 221 -0.06 18.49 -6.74
CA GLY A 221 0.49 17.20 -6.27
C GLY A 221 1.69 17.30 -5.33
N GLU A 222 2.32 18.48 -5.24
CA GLU A 222 3.48 18.73 -4.39
C GLU A 222 3.25 18.33 -2.93
N THR A 223 2.04 18.54 -2.39
CA THR A 223 1.71 18.17 -1.00
C THR A 223 1.74 16.66 -0.77
N VAL A 224 1.45 15.87 -1.81
CA VAL A 224 1.45 14.40 -1.77
C VAL A 224 2.88 13.88 -1.97
N VAL A 225 3.63 14.43 -2.91
CA VAL A 225 5.02 14.08 -3.20
C VAL A 225 5.93 14.38 -2.00
N GLN A 226 5.75 15.54 -1.37
CA GLN A 226 6.49 15.89 -0.15
C GLN A 226 5.97 15.14 1.09
N GLY A 227 4.76 14.59 1.02
CA GLY A 227 4.10 13.95 2.16
C GLY A 227 3.57 14.92 3.21
N ALA A 228 3.37 16.18 2.86
CA ALA A 228 2.76 17.17 3.74
C ALA A 228 1.28 16.83 4.03
N VAL A 229 0.63 16.05 3.17
CA VAL A 229 -0.76 15.60 3.32
C VAL A 229 -0.84 14.07 3.44
N ASN A 230 -1.84 13.59 4.18
CA ASN A 230 -2.23 12.18 4.19
C ASN A 230 -3.32 11.96 3.10
N PRO A 231 -2.97 11.32 1.96
CA PRO A 231 -3.85 11.19 0.80
C PRO A 231 -4.82 10.00 0.92
N ASP A 232 -5.84 10.03 0.08
CA ASP A 232 -6.62 8.82 -0.26
C ASP A 232 -5.72 7.79 -0.94
N GLU A 233 -6.07 6.52 -0.76
CA GLU A 233 -5.35 5.39 -1.35
C GLU A 233 -6.31 4.44 -2.05
N PHE A 234 -5.91 3.97 -3.23
CA PHE A 234 -6.67 3.03 -4.04
C PHE A 234 -5.75 1.92 -4.55
N TYR A 235 -6.26 0.69 -4.58
CA TYR A 235 -5.61 -0.43 -5.25
C TYR A 235 -6.47 -0.90 -6.41
N VAL A 236 -5.86 -1.04 -7.58
CA VAL A 236 -6.52 -1.52 -8.80
C VAL A 236 -5.85 -2.80 -9.27
N HIS A 237 -6.61 -3.88 -9.40
CA HIS A 237 -6.10 -5.18 -9.83
C HIS A 237 -5.93 -5.22 -11.36
N LYS A 238 -4.68 -5.33 -11.83
CA LYS A 238 -4.34 -5.25 -13.27
C LYS A 238 -5.02 -6.33 -14.11
N PRO A 239 -5.05 -7.63 -13.71
CA PRO A 239 -5.73 -8.66 -14.49
C PRO A 239 -7.22 -8.37 -14.72
N MET A 240 -7.93 -7.89 -13.69
CA MET A 240 -9.37 -7.58 -13.81
C MET A 240 -9.60 -6.31 -14.64
N LEU A 241 -8.72 -5.31 -14.52
CA LEU A 241 -8.78 -4.12 -15.36
C LEU A 241 -8.55 -4.48 -16.84
N ALA A 242 -7.58 -5.35 -17.13
CA ALA A 242 -7.30 -5.84 -18.48
C ALA A 242 -8.48 -6.66 -19.05
N ALA A 243 -9.21 -7.38 -18.20
CA ALA A 243 -10.43 -8.10 -18.57
C ALA A 243 -11.66 -7.20 -18.77
N GLY A 244 -11.56 -5.89 -18.48
CA GLY A 244 -12.66 -4.93 -18.61
C GLY A 244 -13.64 -4.90 -17.43
N ASN A 245 -13.32 -5.57 -16.33
CA ASN A 245 -14.12 -5.55 -15.11
C ASN A 245 -13.82 -4.29 -14.28
N PRO A 246 -14.76 -3.84 -13.41
CA PRO A 246 -14.40 -2.97 -12.30
C PRO A 246 -13.28 -3.63 -11.48
N ALA A 247 -12.21 -2.88 -11.23
CA ALA A 247 -10.97 -3.45 -10.72
C ALA A 247 -10.44 -2.76 -9.47
N VAL A 248 -11.17 -1.79 -8.89
CA VAL A 248 -10.81 -1.18 -7.61
C VAL A 248 -11.11 -2.18 -6.50
N ILE A 249 -10.06 -2.75 -5.90
CA ILE A 249 -10.16 -3.81 -4.90
C ILE A 249 -10.05 -3.29 -3.45
N ARG A 250 -9.57 -2.06 -3.25
CA ARG A 250 -9.42 -1.48 -1.91
C ARG A 250 -9.38 0.04 -1.96
N ARG A 251 -10.00 0.69 -0.95
CA ARG A 251 -9.99 2.15 -0.77
C ARG A 251 -9.70 2.53 0.68
N ASN A 252 -8.78 3.46 0.90
CA ASN A 252 -8.58 4.09 2.21
C ASN A 252 -8.76 5.60 2.10
N LEU A 253 -9.62 6.16 2.95
CA LEU A 253 -9.89 7.59 2.98
C LEU A 253 -8.77 8.31 3.73
N GLY A 254 -8.08 9.23 3.06
CA GLY A 254 -7.06 10.10 3.67
C GLY A 254 -7.70 11.26 4.44
N SER A 255 -6.99 11.78 5.44
CA SER A 255 -7.48 12.94 6.22
C SER A 255 -7.51 14.23 5.39
N LYS A 256 -6.66 14.34 4.36
CA LYS A 256 -6.63 15.44 3.38
C LYS A 256 -6.73 16.82 4.02
N MET A 257 -5.97 17.06 5.10
CA MET A 257 -6.12 18.27 5.93
C MET A 257 -5.81 19.56 5.16
N ILE A 258 -4.83 19.52 4.26
CA ILE A 258 -4.32 20.68 3.52
C ILE A 258 -4.28 20.39 2.02
N LYS A 259 -4.34 21.46 1.22
CA LYS A 259 -4.12 21.44 -0.24
C LYS A 259 -3.26 22.62 -0.67
N MET A 260 -2.54 22.49 -1.78
CA MET A 260 -1.82 23.58 -2.40
C MET A 260 -2.61 24.13 -3.59
N GLU A 261 -2.76 25.46 -3.64
CA GLU A 261 -3.48 26.16 -4.70
C GLU A 261 -2.69 27.38 -5.20
N PHE A 262 -3.15 28.01 -6.28
CA PHE A 262 -2.50 29.18 -6.85
C PHE A 262 -2.65 30.39 -5.93
N ALA A 263 -1.55 31.09 -5.68
CA ALA A 263 -1.57 32.38 -5.00
C ALA A 263 -1.88 33.51 -5.99
N GLN A 264 -2.20 34.71 -5.48
CA GLN A 264 -2.42 35.90 -6.32
C GLN A 264 -1.11 36.46 -6.89
N ALA A 265 0.03 36.24 -6.23
CA ALA A 265 1.33 36.64 -6.76
C ALA A 265 1.78 35.67 -7.85
N ALA A 266 2.39 36.16 -8.93
CA ALA A 266 2.92 35.32 -10.02
C ALA A 266 4.46 35.20 -9.99
N ALA A 267 5.08 35.54 -8.86
CA ALA A 267 6.53 35.53 -8.68
C ALA A 267 7.02 34.17 -8.17
N ALA A 268 8.23 33.78 -8.58
CA ALA A 268 8.89 32.56 -8.13
C ALA A 268 8.91 32.46 -6.59
N GLY A 269 8.56 31.29 -6.06
CA GLY A 269 8.49 31.02 -4.62
C GLY A 269 7.30 31.64 -3.87
N ARG A 270 6.46 32.46 -4.53
CA ARG A 270 5.24 33.05 -3.94
C ARG A 270 3.98 32.80 -4.77
N SER A 271 4.09 31.97 -5.79
CA SER A 271 3.06 31.68 -6.79
C SER A 271 2.03 30.63 -6.35
N VAL A 272 2.27 29.97 -5.23
CA VAL A 272 1.40 28.97 -4.63
C VAL A 272 1.25 29.22 -3.14
N GLN A 273 0.14 28.77 -2.58
CA GLN A 273 -0.14 28.81 -1.14
C GLN A 273 -0.77 27.50 -0.68
N THR A 274 -0.49 27.12 0.56
CA THR A 274 -1.09 25.96 1.21
C THR A 274 -2.24 26.42 2.09
N VAL A 275 -3.42 25.83 1.89
CA VAL A 275 -4.65 26.18 2.62
C VAL A 275 -5.30 24.92 3.20
N ASP A 276 -6.12 25.11 4.22
CA ASP A 276 -6.96 24.04 4.76
C ASP A 276 -8.01 23.58 3.74
N VAL A 277 -8.20 22.26 3.65
CA VAL A 277 -9.32 21.68 2.89
C VAL A 277 -10.60 21.81 3.70
N ALA A 278 -11.74 22.09 3.06
CA ALA A 278 -13.02 22.14 3.76
C ALA A 278 -13.38 20.77 4.37
N GLU A 279 -13.97 20.78 5.57
CA GLU A 279 -14.30 19.53 6.29
C GLU A 279 -15.20 18.59 5.47
N THR A 280 -16.12 19.12 4.66
CA THR A 280 -16.98 18.33 3.76
C THR A 280 -16.20 17.53 2.73
N ASP A 281 -15.08 18.07 2.24
CA ASP A 281 -14.25 17.45 1.21
C ASP A 281 -13.28 16.44 1.84
N ARG A 282 -12.81 16.70 3.06
CA ARG A 282 -11.99 15.73 3.84
C ARG A 282 -12.71 14.39 4.02
N HIS A 283 -14.04 14.41 4.12
CA HIS A 283 -14.88 13.22 4.32
C HIS A 283 -15.28 12.49 3.02
N ARG A 284 -14.73 12.88 1.86
CA ARG A 284 -14.99 12.28 0.56
C ARG A 284 -13.69 11.82 -0.08
N PHE A 285 -13.78 10.82 -0.96
CA PHE A 285 -12.68 10.49 -1.84
C PHE A 285 -12.49 11.62 -2.86
N SER A 286 -11.23 11.96 -3.13
CA SER A 286 -10.83 13.01 -4.07
C SER A 286 -10.95 12.60 -5.54
N LEU A 287 -11.14 11.30 -5.82
CA LEU A 287 -11.40 10.74 -7.14
C LEU A 287 -12.66 9.89 -7.15
N SER A 288 -13.30 9.78 -8.31
CA SER A 288 -14.30 8.74 -8.59
C SER A 288 -13.65 7.42 -9.02
N ASP A 289 -14.40 6.32 -8.96
CA ASP A 289 -13.92 5.01 -9.40
C ASP A 289 -13.53 5.02 -10.88
N GLU A 290 -14.26 5.74 -11.74
CA GLU A 290 -13.95 5.86 -13.17
C GLU A 290 -12.59 6.51 -13.40
N GLN A 291 -12.29 7.57 -12.64
CA GLN A 291 -11.00 8.27 -12.69
C GLN A 291 -9.87 7.40 -12.17
N VAL A 292 -10.10 6.64 -11.10
CA VAL A 292 -9.13 5.66 -10.56
C VAL A 292 -8.81 4.58 -11.61
N LEU A 293 -9.82 4.04 -12.28
CA LEU A 293 -9.63 3.04 -13.34
C LEU A 293 -8.95 3.62 -14.58
N GLU A 294 -9.20 4.89 -14.91
CA GLU A 294 -8.52 5.57 -16.02
C GLU A 294 -7.03 5.81 -15.72
N LEU A 295 -6.70 6.29 -14.52
CA LEU A 295 -5.30 6.41 -14.07
C LEU A 295 -4.58 5.05 -14.11
N ALA A 296 -5.24 3.99 -13.64
CA ALA A 296 -4.66 2.65 -13.70
C ALA A 296 -4.40 2.17 -15.14
N ARG A 297 -5.28 2.52 -16.11
CA ARG A 297 -5.03 2.25 -17.54
C ARG A 297 -3.83 3.03 -18.07
N TYR A 298 -3.66 4.29 -17.67
CA TYR A 298 -2.48 5.07 -18.03
C TYR A 298 -1.22 4.43 -17.44
N ALA A 299 -1.25 4.05 -16.16
CA ALA A 299 -0.14 3.39 -15.47
C ALA A 299 0.29 2.09 -16.16
N MET A 300 -0.65 1.21 -16.52
CA MET A 300 -0.37 -0.04 -17.24
C MET A 300 0.20 0.22 -18.65
N THR A 301 -0.29 1.26 -19.35
CA THR A 301 0.24 1.64 -20.67
C THR A 301 1.69 2.12 -20.57
N ILE A 302 1.98 2.93 -19.56
CA ILE A 302 3.33 3.45 -19.29
C ILE A 302 4.25 2.28 -18.89
N GLU A 303 3.85 1.42 -17.95
CA GLU A 303 4.61 0.23 -17.54
C GLU A 303 4.95 -0.68 -18.72
N ALA A 304 3.98 -0.95 -19.59
CA ALA A 304 4.18 -1.77 -20.78
C ALA A 304 5.20 -1.16 -21.75
N HIS A 305 5.21 0.17 -21.90
CA HIS A 305 6.17 0.90 -22.74
C HIS A 305 7.60 0.80 -22.19
N TYR A 306 7.78 1.03 -20.89
CA TYR A 306 9.10 1.02 -20.24
C TYR A 306 9.59 -0.39 -19.82
N ALA A 307 8.71 -1.40 -19.92
CA ALA A 307 8.92 -2.80 -19.59
C ALA A 307 9.48 -3.03 -18.16
N ARG A 308 9.07 -2.17 -17.21
CA ARG A 308 9.51 -2.21 -15.82
C ARG A 308 8.51 -1.46 -14.92
N PRO A 309 8.49 -1.72 -13.61
CA PRO A 309 7.65 -0.96 -12.69
C PRO A 309 7.95 0.54 -12.70
N MET A 310 6.91 1.36 -12.56
CA MET A 310 6.98 2.81 -12.71
C MET A 310 6.39 3.55 -11.51
N ASP A 311 6.99 4.68 -11.17
CA ASP A 311 6.53 5.75 -10.27
C ASP A 311 6.07 6.93 -11.13
N ILE A 312 4.80 7.32 -11.01
CA ILE A 312 4.12 8.23 -11.93
C ILE A 312 3.35 9.31 -11.16
N GLU A 313 3.63 10.58 -11.49
CA GLU A 313 2.90 11.74 -10.96
C GLU A 313 1.78 12.12 -11.93
N TRP A 314 0.62 12.49 -11.38
CA TRP A 314 -0.57 12.82 -12.16
C TRP A 314 -1.36 13.98 -11.56
N GLY A 315 -2.20 14.63 -12.39
CA GLY A 315 -3.13 15.67 -11.97
C GLY A 315 -4.46 15.59 -12.72
N LEU A 316 -5.56 15.75 -11.98
CA LEU A 316 -6.91 15.99 -12.48
C LEU A 316 -7.12 17.50 -12.61
N ASP A 317 -7.32 17.97 -13.83
CA ASP A 317 -7.57 19.39 -14.10
C ASP A 317 -8.99 19.79 -13.67
N GLY A 318 -9.11 20.75 -12.76
CA GLY A 318 -10.41 21.21 -12.26
C GLY A 318 -11.20 22.11 -13.22
N ILE A 319 -10.67 22.43 -14.40
CA ILE A 319 -11.35 23.24 -15.42
C ILE A 319 -11.92 22.35 -16.52
N ASP A 320 -11.12 21.45 -17.09
CA ASP A 320 -11.58 20.57 -18.17
C ASP A 320 -12.08 19.19 -17.68
N GLY A 321 -11.74 18.80 -16.44
CA GLY A 321 -12.15 17.54 -15.82
C GLY A 321 -11.31 16.33 -16.22
N GLU A 322 -10.17 16.54 -16.87
CA GLU A 322 -9.38 15.49 -17.51
C GLU A 322 -8.12 15.14 -16.70
N LEU A 323 -7.63 13.90 -16.88
CA LEU A 323 -6.45 13.38 -16.20
C LEU A 323 -5.20 13.58 -17.06
N TYR A 324 -4.14 14.04 -16.42
CA TYR A 324 -2.84 14.30 -17.05
C TYR A 324 -1.72 13.63 -16.26
N ILE A 325 -0.77 13.03 -16.98
CA ILE A 325 0.49 12.52 -16.44
C ILE A 325 1.53 13.65 -16.46
N LEU A 326 2.10 13.92 -15.29
CA LEU A 326 3.02 15.04 -15.07
C LEU A 326 4.48 14.60 -15.10
N GLN A 327 4.76 13.36 -14.70
CA GLN A 327 6.09 12.76 -14.70
C GLN A 327 5.96 11.23 -14.62
N ALA A 328 6.91 10.49 -15.20
CA ALA A 328 7.04 9.05 -14.98
C ALA A 328 8.52 8.68 -14.91
N ARG A 329 8.88 7.79 -13.98
CA ARG A 329 10.23 7.26 -13.84
C ARG A 329 10.19 5.80 -13.35
N PRO A 330 11.26 5.01 -13.55
CA PRO A 330 11.33 3.67 -12.99
C PRO A 330 11.18 3.68 -11.46
N GLU A 331 10.48 2.69 -10.91
CA GLU A 331 10.49 2.40 -9.47
C GLU A 331 11.81 1.70 -9.12
N THR A 332 12.50 2.13 -8.05
CA THR A 332 13.89 1.74 -7.74
C THR A 332 14.10 1.05 -6.40
N VAL A 333 13.09 0.95 -5.54
CA VAL A 333 13.24 0.27 -4.23
C VAL A 333 13.04 -1.23 -4.41
N LYS A 334 11.89 -1.64 -4.94
CA LYS A 334 11.52 -3.06 -5.04
C LYS A 334 12.06 -3.72 -6.31
N SER A 335 12.30 -2.95 -7.36
CA SER A 335 12.89 -3.48 -8.60
C SER A 335 14.31 -4.02 -8.44
N HIS A 336 15.06 -3.57 -7.41
CA HIS A 336 16.43 -3.99 -7.12
C HIS A 336 16.54 -5.17 -6.13
N GLU A 337 15.47 -5.54 -5.43
CA GLU A 337 15.38 -6.76 -4.62
C GLU A 337 15.31 -8.00 -5.53
N THR A 338 16.39 -8.23 -6.28
CA THR A 338 16.63 -9.44 -7.08
C THR A 338 17.22 -10.53 -6.18
N GLY A 339 16.43 -10.97 -5.21
CA GLY A 339 16.84 -12.04 -4.29
C GLY A 339 15.64 -12.84 -3.79
N LEU A 340 15.68 -14.15 -3.95
CA LEU A 340 14.70 -15.12 -3.41
C LEU A 340 14.88 -15.38 -1.90
N THR A 341 15.66 -14.53 -1.22
CA THR A 341 15.86 -14.54 0.23
C THR A 341 14.92 -13.54 0.87
N GLN A 342 13.88 -14.04 1.53
CA GLN A 342 12.96 -13.19 2.29
C GLN A 342 13.46 -13.04 3.73
N GLN A 343 13.58 -11.80 4.21
CA GLN A 343 13.81 -11.49 5.62
C GLN A 343 12.50 -11.05 6.27
N LYS A 344 11.99 -11.85 7.21
CA LYS A 344 10.78 -11.53 7.96
C LYS A 344 11.14 -11.13 9.39
N PHE A 345 10.67 -9.97 9.82
CA PHE A 345 10.80 -9.50 11.19
C PHE A 345 9.57 -9.91 11.97
N ARG A 346 9.74 -10.49 13.16
CA ARG A 346 8.62 -10.89 14.03
C ARG A 346 8.87 -10.44 15.46
N LEU A 347 7.94 -9.68 16.03
CA LEU A 347 7.93 -9.38 17.46
C LEU A 347 7.67 -10.66 18.26
N LYS A 348 8.49 -10.92 19.29
CA LYS A 348 8.28 -12.03 20.24
C LYS A 348 7.32 -11.67 21.36
N GLN A 349 7.17 -10.37 21.60
CA GLN A 349 6.36 -9.83 22.66
C GLN A 349 5.71 -8.52 22.20
N PHE A 350 4.51 -8.24 22.71
CA PHE A 350 3.78 -7.00 22.47
C PHE A 350 3.77 -6.15 23.75
N GLY A 351 4.00 -4.85 23.59
CA GLY A 351 3.98 -3.88 24.69
C GLY A 351 2.74 -2.99 24.67
N LYS A 352 2.72 -1.96 25.52
CA LYS A 352 1.74 -0.87 25.40
C LYS A 352 2.06 -0.06 24.15
N VAL A 353 1.12 0.04 23.22
CA VAL A 353 1.21 0.96 22.08
C VAL A 353 1.15 2.41 22.60
N LEU A 354 2.13 3.20 22.21
CA LEU A 354 2.25 4.62 22.55
C LEU A 354 1.68 5.51 21.44
N ALA A 355 1.99 5.18 20.19
CA ALA A 355 1.48 5.85 19.01
C ALA A 355 1.44 4.86 17.84
N SER A 356 0.60 5.13 16.86
CA SER A 356 0.45 4.33 15.64
C SER A 356 0.37 5.26 14.43
N GLY A 357 0.86 4.78 13.30
CA GLY A 357 0.79 5.48 12.02
C GLY A 357 0.83 4.48 10.86
N ARG A 358 1.17 4.94 9.67
CA ARG A 358 1.34 4.07 8.50
C ARG A 358 2.72 3.43 8.52
N ALA A 359 2.78 2.10 8.43
CA ALA A 359 4.02 1.36 8.32
C ALA A 359 4.65 1.56 6.94
N ILE A 360 5.96 1.79 6.92
CA ILE A 360 6.81 1.82 5.73
C ILE A 360 7.85 0.71 5.86
N GLY A 361 7.82 -0.23 4.91
CA GLY A 361 8.58 -1.47 4.98
C GLY A 361 8.03 -2.42 6.05
N GLN A 362 8.78 -3.48 6.35
CA GLN A 362 8.34 -4.58 7.24
C GLN A 362 9.31 -4.88 8.38
N LYS A 363 10.23 -3.96 8.66
CA LYS A 363 11.26 -4.15 9.67
C LYS A 363 10.78 -3.72 11.06
N ILE A 364 11.56 -4.11 12.06
CA ILE A 364 11.38 -3.65 13.44
C ILE A 364 12.67 -2.95 13.86
N GLY A 365 12.53 -1.78 14.46
CA GLY A 365 13.63 -0.99 14.97
C GLY A 365 13.39 -0.64 16.43
N ALA A 366 14.41 -0.71 17.27
CA ALA A 366 14.30 -0.39 18.69
C ALA A 366 15.46 0.49 19.14
N GLY A 367 15.14 1.51 19.94
CA GLY A 367 16.09 2.54 20.33
C GLY A 367 15.49 3.56 21.27
N ARG A 368 16.29 4.56 21.66
CA ARG A 368 15.83 5.69 22.48
C ARG A 368 15.15 6.73 21.60
N VAL A 369 14.02 7.25 22.05
CA VAL A 369 13.32 8.35 21.39
C VAL A 369 14.19 9.59 21.37
N ARG A 370 14.34 10.18 20.18
CA ARG A 370 14.92 11.50 19.96
C ARG A 370 13.92 12.37 19.20
N ILE A 371 13.32 13.31 19.90
CA ILE A 371 12.40 14.28 19.34
C ILE A 371 13.24 15.43 18.78
N VAL A 372 13.15 15.62 17.47
CA VAL A 372 13.85 16.65 16.72
C VAL A 372 12.80 17.54 16.08
N GLN A 373 12.76 18.81 16.47
CA GLN A 373 11.75 19.74 15.95
C GLN A 373 12.13 20.31 14.59
N ASP A 374 13.41 20.56 14.36
CA ASP A 374 13.92 21.12 13.13
C ASP A 374 15.37 20.67 12.84
N SER A 375 15.81 20.96 11.62
CA SER A 375 17.14 20.58 11.11
C SER A 375 18.34 21.02 11.97
N SER A 376 18.22 22.08 12.78
CA SER A 376 19.32 22.56 13.62
C SER A 376 19.63 21.64 14.80
N GLU A 377 18.71 20.73 15.13
CA GLU A 377 18.82 19.80 16.25
C GLU A 377 19.33 18.41 15.84
N MET A 378 19.75 18.26 14.59
CA MET A 378 20.20 16.99 13.99
C MET A 378 21.33 16.30 14.76
N ASP A 379 22.22 17.06 15.42
CA ASP A 379 23.34 16.54 16.21
C ASP A 379 22.90 15.74 17.46
N LYS A 380 21.63 15.87 17.87
CA LYS A 380 21.08 15.13 19.01
C LYS A 380 20.94 13.63 18.73
N VAL A 381 20.79 13.24 17.46
CA VAL A 381 20.46 11.87 17.07
C VAL A 381 21.72 11.03 16.97
N LYS A 382 21.76 9.94 17.75
CA LYS A 382 22.88 9.01 17.77
C LYS A 382 22.54 7.72 17.01
N ALA A 383 23.58 6.96 16.68
CA ALA A 383 23.41 5.65 16.07
C ALA A 383 22.55 4.74 16.96
N GLY A 384 21.47 4.20 16.39
CA GLY A 384 20.53 3.33 17.10
C GLY A 384 19.38 4.04 17.81
N ASP A 385 19.26 5.36 17.71
CA ASP A 385 18.11 6.10 18.26
C ASP A 385 16.86 5.97 17.36
N VAL A 386 15.67 6.14 17.94
CA VAL A 386 14.41 6.27 17.20
C VAL A 386 14.14 7.76 16.97
N LEU A 387 14.25 8.19 15.73
CA LEU A 387 14.04 9.59 15.33
C LEU A 387 12.54 9.91 15.29
N VAL A 388 12.11 10.89 16.06
CA VAL A 388 10.72 11.36 16.12
C VAL A 388 10.66 12.83 15.70
N THR A 389 9.82 13.17 14.73
CA THR A 389 9.67 14.56 14.25
C THR A 389 8.26 14.83 13.67
N ASP A 390 7.93 16.09 13.36
CA ASP A 390 6.66 16.41 12.70
C ASP A 390 6.69 15.95 11.23
N MET A 391 7.77 16.24 10.52
CA MET A 391 8.02 15.87 9.13
C MET A 391 9.53 15.90 8.87
N THR A 392 10.03 14.99 8.03
CA THR A 392 11.42 15.04 7.57
C THR A 392 11.52 15.82 6.26
N ASP A 393 12.60 16.54 6.08
CA ASP A 393 12.98 17.13 4.80
C ASP A 393 14.31 16.51 4.30
N PRO A 394 14.63 16.68 3.01
CA PRO A 394 15.96 16.52 2.41
C PRO A 394 17.21 16.59 3.30
N ASN A 395 17.30 17.56 4.21
CA ASN A 395 18.49 17.80 5.02
C ASN A 395 18.73 16.72 6.08
N TRP A 396 17.73 15.89 6.37
CA TRP A 396 17.74 14.91 7.46
C TRP A 396 18.44 13.60 7.09
N GLU A 397 18.75 13.39 5.81
CA GLU A 397 19.30 12.13 5.29
C GLU A 397 20.56 11.62 6.03
N PRO A 398 21.56 12.45 6.39
CA PRO A 398 22.74 11.99 7.14
C PRO A 398 22.39 11.44 8.52
N VAL A 399 21.33 11.98 9.14
CA VAL A 399 20.85 11.59 10.46
C VAL A 399 19.94 10.38 10.37
N MET A 400 19.07 10.31 9.35
CA MET A 400 18.19 9.17 9.11
C MET A 400 18.98 7.85 8.99
N LYS A 401 20.16 7.89 8.35
CA LYS A 401 21.07 6.72 8.26
C LYS A 401 21.56 6.18 9.61
N LYS A 402 21.56 7.01 10.65
CA LYS A 402 21.98 6.62 12.01
C LYS A 402 20.81 6.04 12.82
N ALA A 403 19.57 6.31 12.44
CA ALA A 403 18.41 5.94 13.23
C ALA A 403 18.11 4.43 13.15
N ALA A 404 17.63 3.86 14.26
CA ALA A 404 17.08 2.51 14.29
C ALA A 404 15.66 2.44 13.71
N ALA A 405 14.90 3.54 13.82
CA ALA A 405 13.59 3.72 13.22
C ALA A 405 13.26 5.20 13.07
N ILE A 406 12.31 5.53 12.19
CA ILE A 406 11.87 6.90 11.91
C ILE A 406 10.37 7.01 12.18
N VAL A 407 9.95 8.02 12.93
CA VAL A 407 8.56 8.27 13.28
C VAL A 407 8.21 9.71 12.94
N THR A 408 7.12 9.91 12.18
CA THR A 408 6.65 11.26 11.82
C THR A 408 5.17 11.48 12.11
N ASN A 409 4.81 12.67 12.57
CA ASN A 409 3.39 13.05 12.73
C ASN A 409 2.67 13.11 11.39
N ARG A 410 3.32 13.62 10.35
CA ARG A 410 2.76 13.80 9.00
C ARG A 410 3.50 12.93 7.99
N GLY A 411 2.84 12.57 6.90
CA GLY A 411 3.40 11.70 5.86
C GLY A 411 2.46 10.59 5.42
N GLY A 412 2.44 10.30 4.12
CA GLY A 412 1.88 9.08 3.54
C GLY A 412 2.99 8.15 3.05
N ARG A 413 2.63 7.06 2.36
CA ARG A 413 3.57 6.07 1.79
C ARG A 413 4.57 6.65 0.77
N THR A 414 4.29 7.84 0.28
CA THR A 414 5.06 8.56 -0.74
C THR A 414 5.85 9.72 -0.17
N CYS A 415 5.80 9.96 1.14
CA CYS A 415 6.51 11.09 1.74
C CYS A 415 8.03 10.90 1.67
N HIS A 416 8.77 11.99 1.84
CA HIS A 416 10.23 11.96 1.90
C HIS A 416 10.75 10.95 2.94
N ALA A 417 10.17 10.93 4.14
CA ALA A 417 10.53 9.99 5.19
C ALA A 417 10.38 8.54 4.72
N ALA A 418 9.28 8.23 4.03
CA ALA A 418 8.96 6.89 3.55
C ALA A 418 9.91 6.44 2.43
N ILE A 419 10.17 7.30 1.44
CA ILE A 419 11.05 7.00 0.31
C ILE A 419 12.47 6.70 0.82
N ILE A 420 13.03 7.59 1.64
CA ILE A 420 14.39 7.41 2.17
C ILE A 420 14.46 6.23 3.14
N ALA A 421 13.46 6.02 3.99
CA ALA A 421 13.42 4.85 4.88
C ALA A 421 13.47 3.54 4.09
N ARG A 422 12.75 3.46 2.97
CA ARG A 422 12.81 2.31 2.05
C ARG A 422 14.20 2.15 1.42
N GLU A 423 14.77 3.21 0.85
CA GLU A 423 16.11 3.19 0.24
C GLU A 423 17.21 2.77 1.23
N LEU A 424 17.12 3.22 2.48
CA LEU A 424 18.08 2.89 3.54
C LEU A 424 17.76 1.57 4.25
N GLY A 425 16.60 0.97 3.99
CA GLY A 425 16.13 -0.23 4.66
C GLY A 425 15.93 -0.06 6.17
N ILE A 426 15.45 1.10 6.62
CA ILE A 426 15.15 1.44 8.03
C ILE A 426 13.62 1.45 8.21
N PRO A 427 13.06 0.86 9.29
CA PRO A 427 11.63 0.91 9.53
C PRO A 427 11.16 2.35 9.78
N ALA A 428 10.04 2.73 9.15
CA ALA A 428 9.43 4.03 9.40
C ALA A 428 7.93 3.94 9.64
N ILE A 429 7.42 4.78 10.55
CA ILE A 429 6.01 4.91 10.88
C ILE A 429 5.62 6.37 10.67
N VAL A 430 4.85 6.65 9.63
CA VAL A 430 4.56 8.01 9.17
C VAL A 430 3.08 8.34 9.34
N GLY A 431 2.75 9.62 9.51
CA GLY A 431 1.35 10.03 9.62
C GLY A 431 0.71 9.65 10.96
N CYS A 432 1.49 9.62 12.05
CA CYS A 432 0.99 9.30 13.40
C CYS A 432 0.01 10.34 13.95
N GLY A 433 0.00 11.56 13.41
CA GLY A 433 -0.79 12.69 13.91
C GLY A 433 -0.09 13.43 15.05
N ASP A 434 0.18 12.75 16.17
CA ASP A 434 0.59 13.37 17.44
C ASP A 434 1.81 12.72 18.12
N ALA A 435 2.59 11.90 17.40
CA ALA A 435 3.73 11.18 17.97
C ALA A 435 4.77 12.06 18.69
N THR A 436 5.00 13.30 18.25
CA THR A 436 5.90 14.25 18.93
C THR A 436 5.37 14.70 20.31
N GLU A 437 4.06 14.58 20.54
CA GLU A 437 3.40 14.91 21.80
C GLU A 437 3.22 13.68 22.69
N THR A 438 2.95 12.52 22.08
CA THR A 438 2.69 11.26 22.81
C THR A 438 3.96 10.57 23.28
N LEU A 439 5.05 10.65 22.51
CA LEU A 439 6.34 10.05 22.87
C LEU A 439 7.17 10.99 23.74
N THR A 440 7.99 10.42 24.63
CA THR A 440 8.82 11.20 25.57
C THR A 440 10.30 11.04 25.21
N GLU A 441 11.02 12.16 25.18
CA GLU A 441 12.47 12.21 24.90
C GLU A 441 13.26 11.24 25.79
N GLY A 442 14.09 10.39 25.17
CA GLY A 442 14.99 9.47 25.86
C GLY A 442 14.39 8.12 26.30
N ASP A 443 13.07 7.94 26.19
CA ASP A 443 12.40 6.66 26.46
C ASP A 443 12.85 5.58 25.47
N GLU A 444 13.01 4.34 25.93
CA GLU A 444 13.19 3.22 25.00
C GLU A 444 11.85 2.82 24.38
N VAL A 445 11.84 2.68 23.06
CA VAL A 445 10.68 2.26 22.28
C VAL A 445 11.06 1.27 21.20
N THR A 446 10.06 0.53 20.71
CA THR A 446 10.18 -0.36 19.57
C THR A 446 9.16 0.03 18.51
N ALA A 447 9.64 0.45 17.35
CA ALA A 447 8.82 0.73 16.17
C ALA A 447 8.72 -0.52 15.32
N SER A 448 7.50 -1.04 15.17
CA SER A 448 7.19 -2.24 14.40
C SER A 448 6.40 -1.88 13.16
N CYS A 449 6.95 -2.24 12.00
CA CYS A 449 6.28 -2.15 10.70
C CYS A 449 5.87 -3.55 10.18
N ALA A 450 6.04 -4.60 10.99
CA ALA A 450 5.87 -5.99 10.57
C ALA A 450 4.42 -6.53 10.69
N GLU A 451 3.46 -5.67 11.03
CA GLU A 451 2.11 -6.06 11.47
C GLU A 451 1.00 -5.73 10.45
N GLY A 452 1.36 -5.23 9.26
CA GLY A 452 0.43 -4.82 8.22
C GLY A 452 0.71 -3.40 7.75
N ASP A 453 -0.34 -2.68 7.35
CA ASP A 453 -0.19 -1.31 6.84
C ASP A 453 -0.13 -0.27 7.96
N THR A 454 -0.47 -0.69 9.18
CA THR A 454 -0.36 0.11 10.40
C THR A 454 0.95 -0.23 11.12
N GLY A 455 1.77 0.80 11.33
CA GLY A 455 2.98 0.71 12.14
C GLY A 455 2.69 1.09 13.59
N ASN A 456 3.19 0.30 14.54
CA ASN A 456 2.97 0.52 15.97
C ASN A 456 4.27 0.86 16.69
N ILE A 457 4.19 1.82 17.61
CA ILE A 457 5.31 2.23 18.46
C ILE A 457 5.02 1.73 19.87
N TYR A 458 5.75 0.72 20.31
CA TYR A 458 5.59 0.11 21.62
C TYR A 458 6.51 0.73 22.66
N ARG A 459 6.03 0.80 23.89
CA ARG A 459 6.86 1.13 25.06
C ARG A 459 7.89 0.03 25.31
N GLY A 460 9.14 0.43 25.51
CA GLY A 460 10.27 -0.43 25.83
C GLY A 460 10.96 -1.02 24.60
N ARG A 461 12.14 -1.59 24.83
CA ARG A 461 12.87 -2.39 23.85
C ARG A 461 12.33 -3.82 23.85
N LEU A 462 11.55 -4.17 22.84
CA LEU A 462 10.93 -5.47 22.67
C LEU A 462 11.85 -6.39 21.86
N ASP A 463 11.85 -7.68 22.20
CA ASP A 463 12.62 -8.68 21.48
C ASP A 463 11.89 -9.04 20.18
N PHE A 464 12.66 -9.14 19.10
CA PHE A 464 12.19 -9.58 17.80
C PHE A 464 13.21 -10.53 17.18
N GLU A 465 12.76 -11.33 16.22
CA GLU A 465 13.62 -12.20 15.42
C GLU A 465 13.55 -11.83 13.93
N ILE A 466 14.63 -12.16 13.23
CA ILE A 466 14.75 -12.02 11.78
C ILE A 466 14.86 -13.43 11.21
N ILE A 467 13.82 -13.88 10.53
CA ILE A 467 13.78 -15.17 9.86
C ILE A 467 14.21 -14.93 8.41
N THR A 468 15.30 -15.57 7.98
CA THR A 468 15.78 -15.51 6.59
C THR A 468 15.52 -16.86 5.93
N SER A 469 14.75 -16.88 4.84
CA SER A 469 14.40 -18.11 4.13
C SER A 469 14.72 -17.98 2.64
N ASP A 470 15.37 -18.99 2.07
CA ASP A 470 15.57 -19.14 0.63
C ASP A 470 14.37 -19.88 0.03
N LEU A 471 13.65 -19.22 -0.88
CA LEU A 471 12.40 -19.71 -1.49
C LEU A 471 12.63 -20.35 -2.87
N SER A 472 13.88 -20.43 -3.35
CA SER A 472 14.18 -20.67 -4.77
C SER A 472 13.95 -22.10 -5.28
N ASN A 473 13.85 -23.11 -4.40
CA ASN A 473 13.73 -24.53 -4.81
C ASN A 473 12.93 -25.38 -3.81
N LEU A 474 11.61 -25.15 -3.69
CA LEU A 474 10.75 -26.07 -2.96
C LEU A 474 10.38 -27.30 -3.80
N PRO A 475 10.48 -28.53 -3.26
CA PRO A 475 10.13 -29.76 -3.96
C PRO A 475 8.62 -29.88 -4.19
N GLU A 476 8.21 -30.66 -5.19
CA GLU A 476 6.81 -31.02 -5.39
C GLU A 476 6.29 -31.90 -4.23
N LEU A 477 5.02 -31.71 -3.86
CA LEU A 477 4.34 -32.45 -2.80
C LEU A 477 3.09 -33.15 -3.37
N PRO A 478 2.68 -34.30 -2.81
CA PRO A 478 1.46 -34.99 -3.21
C PRO A 478 0.18 -34.31 -2.72
N LEU A 479 0.29 -33.24 -1.91
CA LEU A 479 -0.82 -32.43 -1.42
C LEU A 479 -0.57 -30.95 -1.67
N LYS A 480 -1.64 -30.15 -1.58
CA LYS A 480 -1.57 -28.69 -1.74
C LYS A 480 -1.35 -27.99 -0.41
N VAL A 481 -0.26 -27.23 -0.28
CA VAL A 481 -0.07 -26.33 0.87
C VAL A 481 -0.74 -24.99 0.57
N MET A 482 -1.76 -24.65 1.36
CA MET A 482 -2.54 -23.42 1.26
C MET A 482 -2.31 -22.54 2.50
N MET A 483 -2.85 -21.34 2.50
CA MET A 483 -2.70 -20.40 3.62
C MET A 483 -4.00 -20.12 4.37
N ASN A 484 -3.86 -19.82 5.66
CA ASN A 484 -4.86 -19.18 6.50
C ASN A 484 -4.59 -17.66 6.47
N VAL A 485 -5.50 -16.88 5.89
CA VAL A 485 -5.35 -15.43 5.75
C VAL A 485 -6.53 -14.72 6.39
N GLY A 486 -6.28 -13.89 7.39
CA GLY A 486 -7.32 -13.07 8.01
C GLY A 486 -7.20 -11.60 7.62
N ASN A 487 -5.99 -11.06 7.63
CA ASN A 487 -5.74 -9.65 7.37
C ASN A 487 -5.55 -9.39 5.86
N PRO A 488 -6.45 -8.63 5.19
CA PRO A 488 -6.28 -8.27 3.79
C PRO A 488 -5.05 -7.41 3.51
N GLU A 489 -4.58 -6.64 4.49
CA GLU A 489 -3.41 -5.75 4.33
C GLU A 489 -2.12 -6.55 4.08
N LEU A 490 -2.02 -7.75 4.65
CA LEU A 490 -0.86 -8.64 4.48
C LEU A 490 -1.00 -9.61 3.29
N ALA A 491 -2.11 -9.55 2.55
CA ALA A 491 -2.40 -10.53 1.51
C ALA A 491 -1.35 -10.52 0.38
N PHE A 492 -0.90 -9.33 -0.03
CA PHE A 492 0.11 -9.19 -1.08
C PHE A 492 1.48 -9.75 -0.68
N ASP A 493 1.85 -9.62 0.59
CA ASP A 493 3.07 -10.23 1.14
C ASP A 493 2.98 -11.75 1.16
N PHE A 494 1.86 -12.26 1.66
CA PHE A 494 1.64 -13.71 1.75
C PHE A 494 1.59 -14.36 0.38
N ALA A 495 1.09 -13.65 -0.65
CA ALA A 495 1.07 -14.13 -2.01
C ALA A 495 2.48 -14.38 -2.61
N GLN A 496 3.51 -13.71 -2.09
CA GLN A 496 4.91 -13.91 -2.52
C GLN A 496 5.49 -15.25 -2.06
N LEU A 497 4.94 -15.83 -0.98
CA LEU A 497 5.37 -17.14 -0.50
C LEU A 497 4.83 -18.25 -1.42
N PRO A 498 5.58 -19.35 -1.64
CA PRO A 498 5.06 -20.51 -2.36
C PRO A 498 3.78 -21.04 -1.73
N ASN A 499 2.72 -21.15 -2.52
CA ASN A 499 1.39 -21.53 -2.04
C ASN A 499 0.51 -22.08 -3.17
N ALA A 500 -0.53 -22.81 -2.80
CA ALA A 500 -1.59 -23.28 -3.69
C ALA A 500 -2.90 -22.47 -3.56
N GLY A 501 -2.85 -21.28 -2.94
CA GLY A 501 -4.00 -20.42 -2.65
C GLY A 501 -4.27 -20.28 -1.15
N VAL A 502 -5.49 -19.84 -0.82
CA VAL A 502 -5.96 -19.62 0.55
C VAL A 502 -7.06 -20.61 0.86
N GLY A 503 -6.83 -21.51 1.82
CA GLY A 503 -7.82 -22.51 2.20
C GLY A 503 -8.72 -22.06 3.35
N LEU A 504 -8.37 -20.94 3.99
CA LEU A 504 -9.24 -20.24 4.94
C LEU A 504 -8.97 -18.73 4.90
N ALA A 505 -9.85 -17.99 4.24
CA ALA A 505 -9.96 -16.54 4.36
C ALA A 505 -11.03 -16.18 5.40
N ARG A 506 -10.67 -15.45 6.46
CA ARG A 506 -11.57 -15.12 7.58
C ARG A 506 -12.17 -13.72 7.43
N LEU A 507 -13.49 -13.61 7.42
CA LEU A 507 -14.19 -12.31 7.34
C LEU A 507 -14.16 -11.54 8.66
N GLU A 508 -13.95 -12.22 9.79
CA GLU A 508 -14.01 -11.61 11.12
C GLU A 508 -13.03 -10.46 11.29
N PHE A 509 -11.86 -10.53 10.64
CA PHE A 509 -10.88 -9.45 10.69
C PHE A 509 -11.42 -8.17 10.05
N VAL A 510 -12.06 -8.29 8.87
CA VAL A 510 -12.66 -7.15 8.16
C VAL A 510 -13.81 -6.56 8.98
N ILE A 511 -14.67 -7.43 9.52
CA ILE A 511 -15.83 -6.98 10.32
C ILE A 511 -15.38 -6.32 11.63
N ASN A 512 -14.39 -6.87 12.35
CA ASN A 512 -13.95 -6.28 13.61
C ASN A 512 -13.11 -5.01 13.43
N ASN A 513 -12.11 -5.07 12.56
CA ASN A 513 -11.05 -4.06 12.52
C ASN A 513 -11.34 -2.95 11.50
N THR A 514 -12.03 -3.27 10.41
CA THR A 514 -12.33 -2.29 9.35
C THR A 514 -13.74 -1.71 9.51
N ILE A 515 -14.75 -2.56 9.72
CA ILE A 515 -16.14 -2.11 9.85
C ILE A 515 -16.44 -1.69 11.30
N GLY A 516 -16.23 -2.59 12.25
CA GLY A 516 -16.35 -2.36 13.69
C GLY A 516 -17.77 -2.03 14.18
N ILE A 517 -18.81 -2.33 13.39
CA ILE A 517 -20.22 -1.99 13.67
C ILE A 517 -21.08 -3.24 13.48
N HIS A 518 -22.03 -3.45 14.38
CA HIS A 518 -22.99 -4.54 14.25
C HIS A 518 -23.89 -4.34 13.02
N PRO A 519 -24.06 -5.34 12.12
CA PRO A 519 -24.82 -5.16 10.88
C PRO A 519 -26.29 -4.78 11.13
N LYS A 520 -26.90 -5.31 12.20
CA LYS A 520 -28.27 -4.94 12.58
C LYS A 520 -28.42 -3.46 12.98
N ALA A 521 -27.40 -2.89 13.63
CA ALA A 521 -27.39 -1.47 13.99
C ALA A 521 -27.31 -0.57 12.75
N ILE A 522 -26.71 -1.07 11.67
CA ILE A 522 -26.67 -0.39 10.36
C ILE A 522 -28.03 -0.46 9.67
N LEU A 523 -28.66 -1.64 9.64
CA LEU A 523 -29.98 -1.83 9.03
C LEU A 523 -31.08 -1.06 9.77
N GLU A 524 -30.98 -0.95 11.09
CA GLU A 524 -31.94 -0.26 11.94
C GLU A 524 -31.42 1.11 12.42
N ILE A 525 -30.63 1.80 11.59
CA ILE A 525 -29.96 3.05 11.96
C ILE A 525 -30.91 4.15 12.46
N ASP A 526 -32.17 4.14 12.02
CA ASP A 526 -33.17 5.11 12.48
C ASP A 526 -33.82 4.76 13.83
N GLN A 527 -33.61 3.54 14.31
CA GLN A 527 -34.13 3.02 15.59
C GLN A 527 -33.07 3.09 16.70
N VAL A 528 -31.78 3.15 16.36
CA VAL A 528 -30.70 3.25 17.35
C VAL A 528 -30.63 4.65 17.99
N PRO A 529 -30.09 4.76 19.23
CA PRO A 529 -29.90 6.04 19.92
C PRO A 529 -29.12 7.08 19.09
N ALA A 530 -29.45 8.36 19.24
CA ALA A 530 -28.87 9.45 18.43
C ALA A 530 -27.33 9.47 18.44
N ARG A 531 -26.71 9.29 19.61
CA ARG A 531 -25.24 9.22 19.75
C ARG A 531 -24.62 8.07 18.95
N LEU A 532 -25.27 6.91 18.94
CA LEU A 532 -24.83 5.74 18.18
C LEU A 532 -25.01 5.98 16.67
N ARG A 533 -26.12 6.59 16.27
CA ARG A 533 -26.39 6.98 14.88
C ARG A 533 -25.32 7.90 14.30
N GLU A 534 -24.91 8.91 15.07
CA GLU A 534 -23.86 9.85 14.67
C GLU A 534 -22.51 9.15 14.50
N GLU A 535 -22.16 8.26 15.43
CA GLU A 535 -20.93 7.47 15.34
C GLU A 535 -20.90 6.54 14.11
N ILE A 536 -22.01 5.85 13.83
CA ILE A 536 -22.14 4.98 12.64
C ILE A 536 -21.95 5.81 11.36
N ARG A 537 -22.63 6.97 11.26
CA ARG A 537 -22.48 7.87 10.11
C ARG A 537 -21.06 8.42 9.97
N ARG A 538 -20.37 8.66 11.09
CA ARG A 538 -18.98 9.11 11.10
C ARG A 538 -18.04 8.03 10.55
N ARG A 539 -18.21 6.77 10.94
CA ARG A 539 -17.39 5.66 10.44
C ARG A 539 -17.67 5.32 8.98
N ALA A 540 -18.92 5.53 8.52
CA ALA A 540 -19.33 5.33 7.13
C ALA A 540 -18.99 6.49 6.18
N ARG A 541 -18.19 7.49 6.61
CA ARG A 541 -17.76 8.61 5.75
C ARG A 541 -16.99 8.07 4.54
N GLY A 542 -17.16 8.73 3.40
CA GLY A 542 -16.61 8.29 2.10
C GLY A 542 -17.51 7.29 1.35
N TYR A 543 -18.55 6.77 1.98
CA TYR A 543 -19.49 5.82 1.38
C TYR A 543 -20.89 6.42 1.24
N ALA A 544 -21.70 5.86 0.33
CA ALA A 544 -23.03 6.40 0.01
C ALA A 544 -23.97 6.42 1.23
N ASN A 545 -23.92 5.38 2.04
CA ASN A 545 -24.64 5.25 3.30
C ASN A 545 -24.00 4.13 4.16
N PRO A 546 -24.40 3.96 5.43
CA PRO A 546 -23.82 2.93 6.31
C PRO A 546 -24.00 1.49 5.84
N GLU A 547 -25.07 1.18 5.10
CA GLU A 547 -25.28 -0.14 4.51
C GLU A 547 -24.27 -0.40 3.38
N ALA A 548 -24.09 0.58 2.49
CA ALA A 548 -23.07 0.54 1.45
C ALA A 548 -21.67 0.45 2.05
N PHE A 549 -21.38 1.17 3.14
CA PHE A 549 -20.11 1.04 3.86
C PHE A 549 -19.83 -0.41 4.29
N PHE A 550 -20.81 -1.10 4.88
CA PHE A 550 -20.65 -2.49 5.31
C PHE A 550 -20.36 -3.43 4.13
N VAL A 551 -21.18 -3.34 3.08
CA VAL A 551 -21.04 -4.19 1.88
C VAL A 551 -19.73 -3.88 1.16
N ASP A 552 -19.42 -2.61 0.93
CA ASP A 552 -18.22 -2.19 0.19
C ASP A 552 -16.94 -2.55 0.94
N LYS A 553 -16.91 -2.42 2.28
CA LYS A 553 -15.74 -2.86 3.06
C LYS A 553 -15.55 -4.38 3.07
N LEU A 554 -16.64 -5.15 3.09
CA LEU A 554 -16.54 -6.60 2.89
C LEU A 554 -16.04 -6.96 1.48
N VAL A 555 -16.57 -6.28 0.45
CA VAL A 555 -16.10 -6.44 -0.94
C VAL A 555 -14.61 -6.12 -1.02
N GLU A 556 -14.16 -5.00 -0.47
CA GLU A 556 -12.76 -4.58 -0.49
C GLU A 556 -11.85 -5.58 0.22
N GLY A 557 -12.23 -6.04 1.41
CA GLY A 557 -11.46 -7.01 2.18
C GLY A 557 -11.30 -8.36 1.45
N VAL A 558 -12.41 -8.90 0.91
CA VAL A 558 -12.37 -10.18 0.17
C VAL A 558 -11.71 -10.02 -1.19
N ALA A 559 -12.00 -8.94 -1.92
CA ALA A 559 -11.41 -8.69 -3.24
C ALA A 559 -9.90 -8.52 -3.15
N THR A 560 -9.38 -7.90 -2.08
CA THR A 560 -7.93 -7.78 -1.84
C THR A 560 -7.28 -9.16 -1.70
N ILE A 561 -7.85 -10.06 -0.90
CA ILE A 561 -7.34 -11.43 -0.75
C ILE A 561 -7.51 -12.21 -2.07
N GLY A 562 -8.67 -12.12 -2.70
CA GLY A 562 -8.97 -12.77 -3.98
C GLY A 562 -8.00 -12.37 -5.09
N ALA A 563 -7.66 -11.08 -5.17
CA ALA A 563 -6.72 -10.52 -6.12
C ALA A 563 -5.27 -10.92 -5.82
N ALA A 564 -4.85 -10.88 -4.56
CA ALA A 564 -3.48 -11.24 -4.17
C ALA A 564 -3.09 -12.66 -4.59
N PHE A 565 -4.04 -13.60 -4.55
CA PHE A 565 -3.80 -15.00 -4.90
C PHE A 565 -4.31 -15.37 -6.30
N TRP A 566 -4.80 -14.42 -7.10
CA TRP A 566 -5.35 -14.72 -8.43
C TRP A 566 -4.32 -15.43 -9.33
N PRO A 567 -4.68 -16.51 -10.06
CA PRO A 567 -5.99 -17.17 -10.15
C PRO A 567 -6.16 -18.39 -9.21
N LYS A 568 -5.30 -18.56 -8.21
CA LYS A 568 -5.37 -19.68 -7.25
C LYS A 568 -6.63 -19.57 -6.37
N PRO A 569 -7.19 -20.70 -5.91
CA PRO A 569 -8.43 -20.71 -5.13
C PRO A 569 -8.28 -19.97 -3.80
N VAL A 570 -9.32 -19.23 -3.42
CA VAL A 570 -9.45 -18.51 -2.15
C VAL A 570 -10.78 -18.91 -1.50
N ILE A 571 -10.71 -19.76 -0.48
CA ILE A 571 -11.89 -20.27 0.24
C ILE A 571 -12.23 -19.29 1.37
N VAL A 572 -13.27 -18.48 1.17
CA VAL A 572 -13.76 -17.48 2.13
C VAL A 572 -14.75 -18.12 3.07
N ARG A 573 -14.43 -18.14 4.35
CA ARG A 573 -15.37 -18.55 5.39
C ARG A 573 -16.33 -17.41 5.69
N LEU A 574 -17.62 -17.70 5.55
CA LEU A 574 -18.67 -16.79 5.96
C LEU A 574 -18.59 -16.50 7.47
N SER A 575 -19.20 -15.41 7.92
CA SER A 575 -19.03 -14.90 9.28
C SER A 575 -19.37 -15.93 10.36
N ASP A 576 -18.40 -16.28 11.22
CA ASP A 576 -18.53 -17.32 12.24
C ASP A 576 -18.40 -16.75 13.67
N PHE A 577 -18.76 -15.49 13.85
CA PHE A 577 -18.77 -14.87 15.17
C PHE A 577 -19.76 -15.54 16.12
N LYS A 578 -19.31 -15.68 17.36
CA LYS A 578 -20.17 -15.97 18.51
C LYS A 578 -20.93 -14.70 18.90
N SER A 579 -22.05 -14.86 19.59
CA SER A 579 -22.88 -13.73 20.06
C SER A 579 -22.10 -12.74 20.93
N ASN A 580 -21.19 -13.24 21.78
CA ASN A 580 -20.34 -12.39 22.63
C ASN A 580 -19.27 -11.60 21.85
N GLU A 581 -18.94 -11.99 20.62
CA GLU A 581 -18.04 -11.25 19.74
C GLU A 581 -18.83 -10.16 18.99
N TYR A 582 -19.99 -10.50 18.43
CA TYR A 582 -20.92 -9.51 17.87
C TYR A 582 -21.31 -8.43 18.90
N LYS A 583 -21.49 -8.82 20.17
CA LYS A 583 -21.81 -7.91 21.27
C LYS A 583 -20.75 -6.83 21.49
N LYS A 584 -19.48 -7.11 21.16
CA LYS A 584 -18.36 -6.15 21.29
C LYS A 584 -18.31 -5.12 20.17
N LEU A 585 -19.00 -5.35 19.05
CA LEU A 585 -19.10 -4.38 17.98
C LEU A 585 -19.93 -3.18 18.42
N LEU A 586 -19.72 -2.04 17.77
CA LEU A 586 -20.51 -0.84 18.05
C LEU A 586 -22.00 -1.13 17.79
N GLY A 587 -22.82 -0.99 18.83
CA GLY A 587 -24.26 -1.25 18.82
C GLY A 587 -24.67 -2.73 18.97
N GLY A 588 -23.72 -3.64 19.20
CA GLY A 588 -23.99 -5.07 19.34
C GLY A 588 -24.72 -5.45 20.62
N ASP A 589 -24.54 -4.70 21.71
CA ASP A 589 -25.20 -4.91 23.01
C ASP A 589 -26.73 -4.83 22.96
N ILE A 590 -27.29 -4.15 21.96
CA ILE A 590 -28.73 -4.05 21.72
C ILE A 590 -29.30 -5.38 21.20
N TYR A 591 -28.52 -6.11 20.41
CA TYR A 591 -29.00 -7.25 19.61
C TYR A 591 -28.54 -8.60 20.16
N GLU A 592 -27.45 -8.63 20.91
CA GLU A 592 -26.78 -9.87 21.30
C GLU A 592 -27.03 -10.21 22.78
N PRO A 593 -27.83 -11.25 23.07
CA PRO A 593 -28.05 -11.70 24.43
C PRO A 593 -26.78 -12.34 25.02
N ASP A 594 -26.70 -12.40 26.35
CA ASP A 594 -25.68 -13.20 27.02
C ASP A 594 -26.03 -14.69 26.91
N GLU A 595 -25.07 -15.47 26.41
CA GLU A 595 -25.18 -16.92 26.32
C GLU A 595 -24.24 -17.57 27.34
N GLU A 596 -24.73 -18.58 28.07
CA GLU A 596 -23.92 -19.34 29.04
C GLU A 596 -22.73 -20.04 28.37
N ASN A 597 -22.91 -20.53 27.13
CA ASN A 597 -21.87 -21.24 26.37
C ASN A 597 -21.79 -20.71 24.93
N PRO A 598 -21.13 -19.56 24.69
CA PRO A 598 -21.07 -18.94 23.36
C PRO A 598 -20.46 -19.84 22.28
N MET A 599 -19.58 -20.78 22.66
CA MET A 599 -19.01 -21.79 21.75
C MET A 599 -20.07 -22.64 21.05
N LEU A 600 -21.16 -22.97 21.77
CA LEU A 600 -22.26 -23.82 21.31
C LEU A 600 -23.51 -23.03 20.93
N GLY A 601 -23.44 -21.70 21.04
CA GLY A 601 -24.56 -20.77 20.97
C GLY A 601 -24.95 -20.36 19.54
N PHE A 602 -25.54 -19.18 19.42
CA PHE A 602 -26.13 -18.64 18.20
C PHE A 602 -25.06 -18.12 17.21
N ARG A 603 -24.55 -19.03 16.35
CA ARG A 603 -23.49 -18.77 15.36
C ARG A 603 -23.60 -19.65 14.10
N GLY A 604 -22.77 -19.36 13.10
CA GLY A 604 -22.67 -20.09 11.83
C GLY A 604 -24.01 -20.28 11.11
N ALA A 605 -24.21 -21.44 10.48
CA ALA A 605 -25.42 -21.75 9.69
C ALA A 605 -26.74 -21.41 10.41
N SER A 606 -26.86 -21.76 11.69
CA SER A 606 -28.06 -21.49 12.49
C SER A 606 -28.40 -20.00 12.61
N ARG A 607 -27.37 -19.13 12.62
CA ARG A 607 -27.52 -17.67 12.65
C ARG A 607 -27.95 -17.14 11.29
N TYR A 608 -27.43 -17.67 10.19
CA TYR A 608 -27.75 -17.20 8.83
C TYR A 608 -29.23 -17.39 8.47
N ILE A 609 -29.81 -18.53 8.87
CA ILE A 609 -31.20 -18.89 8.54
C ILE A 609 -32.23 -18.28 9.51
N ALA A 610 -31.78 -17.77 10.67
CA ALA A 610 -32.67 -17.23 11.68
C ALA A 610 -33.32 -15.92 11.22
N HIS A 611 -34.64 -15.82 11.35
CA HIS A 611 -35.41 -14.63 10.97
C HIS A 611 -34.91 -13.33 11.61
N SER A 612 -34.32 -13.38 12.80
CA SER A 612 -33.76 -12.22 13.50
C SER A 612 -32.51 -11.64 12.85
N PHE A 613 -31.74 -12.45 12.12
CA PHE A 613 -30.43 -12.08 11.57
C PHE A 613 -30.31 -12.27 10.05
N ARG A 614 -31.30 -12.90 9.41
CA ARG A 614 -31.27 -13.23 7.98
C ARG A 614 -30.89 -12.03 7.12
N ASP A 615 -31.49 -10.87 7.38
CA ASP A 615 -31.22 -9.59 6.69
C ASP A 615 -29.76 -9.13 6.79
N CYS A 616 -29.10 -9.39 7.92
CA CYS A 616 -27.67 -9.13 8.11
C CYS A 616 -26.82 -10.04 7.22
N PHE A 617 -27.20 -11.32 7.10
CA PHE A 617 -26.52 -12.27 6.22
C PHE A 617 -26.71 -11.94 4.72
N GLU A 618 -27.82 -11.32 4.34
CA GLU A 618 -28.03 -10.85 2.95
C GLU A 618 -26.99 -9.80 2.54
N LEU A 619 -26.51 -8.96 3.48
CA LEU A 619 -25.42 -8.01 3.22
C LEU A 619 -24.12 -8.72 2.86
N GLU A 620 -23.81 -9.82 3.56
CA GLU A 620 -22.65 -10.65 3.29
C GLU A 620 -22.77 -11.37 1.93
N CYS A 621 -23.95 -11.90 1.62
CA CYS A 621 -24.24 -12.50 0.31
C CYS A 621 -24.08 -11.49 -0.84
N ARG A 622 -24.58 -10.26 -0.67
CA ARG A 622 -24.41 -9.18 -1.65
C ARG A 622 -22.94 -8.87 -1.89
N ALA A 623 -22.13 -8.81 -0.83
CA ALA A 623 -20.70 -8.58 -0.94
C ALA A 623 -20.02 -9.72 -1.73
N MET A 624 -20.27 -10.98 -1.37
CA MET A 624 -19.64 -12.13 -2.06
C MET A 624 -20.06 -12.21 -3.53
N ARG A 625 -21.33 -11.93 -3.85
CA ARG A 625 -21.80 -11.89 -5.23
C ARG A 625 -21.08 -10.81 -6.03
N ARG A 626 -20.93 -9.60 -5.48
CA ARG A 626 -20.23 -8.50 -6.14
C ARG A 626 -18.76 -8.83 -6.40
N VAL A 627 -18.07 -9.44 -5.45
CA VAL A 627 -16.67 -9.89 -5.63
C VAL A 627 -16.54 -10.85 -6.82
N ARG A 628 -17.42 -11.85 -6.92
CA ARG A 628 -17.30 -12.89 -7.95
C ARG A 628 -17.86 -12.47 -9.31
N ASP A 629 -19.04 -11.88 -9.32
CA ASP A 629 -19.83 -11.69 -10.53
C ASP A 629 -19.62 -10.30 -11.14
N GLU A 630 -19.31 -9.28 -10.33
CA GLU A 630 -19.06 -7.92 -10.83
C GLU A 630 -17.56 -7.65 -10.98
N LEU A 631 -16.73 -7.94 -9.96
CA LEU A 631 -15.27 -7.75 -10.05
C LEU A 631 -14.57 -8.87 -10.84
N GLY A 632 -15.23 -10.01 -11.04
CA GLY A 632 -14.70 -11.14 -11.80
C GLY A 632 -13.71 -12.03 -11.05
N LEU A 633 -13.59 -11.89 -9.72
CA LEU A 633 -12.71 -12.72 -8.89
C LEU A 633 -13.36 -14.09 -8.61
N THR A 634 -13.51 -14.89 -9.66
CA THR A 634 -14.18 -16.19 -9.65
C THR A 634 -13.41 -17.29 -8.91
N ASN A 635 -12.14 -17.05 -8.57
CA ASN A 635 -11.33 -17.91 -7.70
C ASN A 635 -11.78 -17.91 -6.23
N VAL A 636 -12.69 -17.01 -5.85
CA VAL A 636 -13.32 -17.00 -4.54
C VAL A 636 -14.37 -18.12 -4.45
N GLU A 637 -14.14 -19.04 -3.51
CA GLU A 637 -15.08 -20.08 -3.07
C GLU A 637 -15.69 -19.68 -1.73
N LEU A 638 -16.88 -20.20 -1.39
CA LEU A 638 -17.55 -19.86 -0.13
C LEU A 638 -17.61 -21.06 0.80
N MET A 639 -17.24 -20.85 2.06
CA MET A 639 -17.30 -21.86 3.10
C MET A 639 -18.33 -21.53 4.17
N VAL A 640 -19.25 -22.47 4.43
CA VAL A 640 -20.27 -22.36 5.48
C VAL A 640 -19.77 -23.00 6.78
N PRO A 641 -19.62 -22.24 7.86
CA PRO A 641 -19.23 -22.75 9.18
C PRO A 641 -20.42 -23.25 10.01
N PHE A 642 -20.10 -24.06 11.02
CA PHE A 642 -20.96 -24.49 12.12
C PHE A 642 -22.31 -25.08 11.69
N VAL A 643 -22.31 -25.87 10.62
CA VAL A 643 -23.51 -26.56 10.10
C VAL A 643 -23.81 -27.76 10.99
N ARG A 644 -24.89 -27.74 11.78
CA ARG A 644 -25.16 -28.76 12.81
C ARG A 644 -25.82 -30.01 12.27
N ASN A 645 -26.70 -29.85 11.29
CA ASN A 645 -27.52 -30.91 10.71
C ASN A 645 -27.77 -30.67 9.22
N VAL A 646 -28.21 -31.72 8.52
CA VAL A 646 -28.44 -31.69 7.05
C VAL A 646 -29.57 -30.72 6.66
N GLY A 647 -30.54 -30.46 7.55
CA GLY A 647 -31.57 -29.46 7.33
C GLY A 647 -30.99 -28.04 7.22
N GLU A 648 -30.12 -27.67 8.16
CA GLU A 648 -29.39 -26.40 8.12
C GLU A 648 -28.53 -26.27 6.84
N ALA A 649 -27.87 -27.36 6.42
CA ALA A 649 -27.11 -27.39 5.17
C ALA A 649 -28.00 -27.04 3.96
N ALA A 650 -29.15 -27.70 3.84
CA ALA A 650 -30.09 -27.46 2.76
C ALA A 650 -30.65 -26.03 2.76
N GLU A 651 -31.00 -25.50 3.93
CA GLU A 651 -31.55 -24.16 4.08
C GLU A 651 -30.53 -23.05 3.77
N VAL A 652 -29.29 -23.18 4.23
CA VAL A 652 -28.24 -22.19 3.91
C VAL A 652 -27.92 -22.19 2.42
N VAL A 653 -27.78 -23.38 1.79
CA VAL A 653 -27.53 -23.46 0.34
C VAL A 653 -28.69 -22.85 -0.45
N LYS A 654 -29.94 -23.07 -0.01
CA LYS A 654 -31.11 -22.42 -0.60
C LYS A 654 -31.07 -20.90 -0.44
N LEU A 655 -30.74 -20.40 0.75
CA LEU A 655 -30.64 -18.97 1.04
C LEU A 655 -29.54 -18.30 0.18
N LEU A 656 -28.37 -18.92 0.07
CA LEU A 656 -27.31 -18.43 -0.82
C LEU A 656 -27.81 -18.34 -2.27
N ALA A 657 -28.51 -19.37 -2.76
CA ALA A 657 -29.07 -19.37 -4.11
C ALA A 657 -30.17 -18.30 -4.30
N GLU A 658 -31.00 -18.05 -3.29
CA GLU A 658 -32.00 -16.96 -3.29
C GLU A 658 -31.34 -15.57 -3.46
N HIS A 659 -30.09 -15.40 -3.01
CA HIS A 659 -29.30 -14.19 -3.20
C HIS A 659 -28.33 -14.23 -4.39
N GLY A 660 -28.47 -15.21 -5.29
CA GLY A 660 -27.69 -15.32 -6.52
C GLY A 660 -26.34 -16.03 -6.38
N LEU A 661 -26.06 -16.65 -5.24
CA LEU A 661 -24.85 -17.44 -4.99
C LEU A 661 -25.16 -18.93 -5.09
N LYS A 662 -25.38 -19.41 -6.32
CA LYS A 662 -25.76 -20.81 -6.58
C LYS A 662 -24.58 -21.65 -7.05
N ARG A 663 -24.42 -22.81 -6.41
CA ARG A 663 -23.38 -23.80 -6.73
C ARG A 663 -23.38 -24.14 -8.24
N GLY A 664 -22.19 -24.06 -8.86
CA GLY A 664 -21.97 -24.30 -10.29
C GLY A 664 -22.24 -23.10 -11.20
N GLU A 665 -23.01 -22.09 -10.77
CA GLU A 665 -23.20 -20.86 -11.54
C GLU A 665 -21.99 -19.94 -11.38
N ASN A 666 -21.51 -19.38 -12.49
CA ASN A 666 -20.23 -18.66 -12.56
C ASN A 666 -19.07 -19.43 -11.89
N GLY A 667 -19.09 -20.77 -11.95
CA GLY A 667 -18.09 -21.64 -11.33
C GLY A 667 -18.06 -21.64 -9.79
N LEU A 668 -19.12 -21.16 -9.11
CA LEU A 668 -19.15 -21.10 -7.65
C LEU A 668 -19.04 -22.51 -7.04
N ARG A 669 -18.07 -22.66 -6.14
CA ARG A 669 -17.93 -23.81 -5.26
C ARG A 669 -18.35 -23.45 -3.85
N LEU A 670 -19.14 -24.33 -3.24
CA LEU A 670 -19.57 -24.22 -1.84
C LEU A 670 -18.88 -25.30 -1.01
N ILE A 671 -18.07 -24.88 -0.06
CA ILE A 671 -17.35 -25.74 0.89
C ILE A 671 -18.10 -25.71 2.23
N MET A 672 -18.07 -26.82 2.96
CA MET A 672 -18.58 -26.86 4.34
C MET A 672 -17.41 -26.98 5.30
N MET A 673 -17.45 -26.24 6.40
CA MET A 673 -16.52 -26.48 7.49
C MET A 673 -16.93 -27.75 8.25
N CYS A 674 -16.11 -28.80 8.17
CA CYS A 674 -16.36 -30.07 8.85
C CYS A 674 -15.74 -30.00 10.26
N GLU A 675 -16.51 -29.48 11.20
CA GLU A 675 -16.02 -29.09 12.53
C GLU A 675 -16.90 -29.58 13.70
N ILE A 676 -18.01 -30.26 13.41
CA ILE A 676 -18.91 -30.84 14.40
C ILE A 676 -18.91 -32.36 14.23
N PRO A 677 -18.94 -33.18 15.30
CA PRO A 677 -18.94 -34.64 15.17
C PRO A 677 -20.04 -35.19 14.25
N SER A 678 -21.22 -34.57 14.23
CA SER A 678 -22.30 -34.92 13.28
C SER A 678 -21.87 -34.83 11.82
N ASN A 679 -20.97 -33.90 11.48
CA ASN A 679 -20.47 -33.66 10.13
C ASN A 679 -19.64 -34.84 9.63
N ALA A 680 -18.79 -35.40 10.49
CA ALA A 680 -18.02 -36.60 10.18
C ALA A 680 -18.89 -37.88 10.16
N LEU A 681 -19.84 -37.99 11.10
CA LEU A 681 -20.75 -39.14 11.20
C LEU A 681 -21.73 -39.23 10.01
N LEU A 682 -22.17 -38.09 9.48
CA LEU A 682 -23.10 -37.97 8.36
C LEU A 682 -22.44 -37.32 7.13
N ALA A 683 -21.14 -37.57 6.94
CA ALA A 683 -20.32 -36.92 5.92
C ALA A 683 -20.92 -37.02 4.50
N GLU A 684 -21.44 -38.18 4.13
CA GLU A 684 -22.02 -38.40 2.80
C GLU A 684 -23.27 -37.54 2.57
N GLN A 685 -24.17 -37.47 3.55
CA GLN A 685 -25.40 -36.68 3.47
C GLN A 685 -25.11 -35.18 3.41
N PHE A 686 -24.18 -34.69 4.23
CA PHE A 686 -23.76 -33.30 4.15
C PHE A 686 -23.12 -32.98 2.80
N LEU A 687 -22.28 -33.87 2.29
CA LEU A 687 -21.62 -33.68 1.00
C LEU A 687 -22.61 -33.61 -0.16
N GLU A 688 -23.86 -34.09 -0.09
CA GLU A 688 -24.84 -33.85 -1.17
C GLU A 688 -25.04 -32.35 -1.46
N HIS A 689 -24.94 -31.51 -0.42
CA HIS A 689 -25.16 -30.07 -0.47
C HIS A 689 -23.90 -29.24 -0.81
N PHE A 690 -22.69 -29.80 -0.64
CA PHE A 690 -21.42 -29.07 -0.79
C PHE A 690 -20.46 -29.72 -1.80
N ASP A 691 -19.49 -28.95 -2.32
CA ASP A 691 -18.43 -29.41 -3.25
C ASP A 691 -17.20 -29.99 -2.54
N GLY A 692 -17.20 -29.96 -1.21
CA GLY A 692 -16.17 -30.54 -0.37
C GLY A 692 -16.19 -30.01 1.05
N PHE A 693 -15.16 -30.40 1.80
CA PHE A 693 -14.95 -30.03 3.19
C PHE A 693 -13.66 -29.24 3.38
N SER A 694 -13.70 -28.32 4.34
CA SER A 694 -12.50 -27.90 5.07
C SER A 694 -12.70 -28.30 6.53
N ILE A 695 -11.84 -29.15 7.04
CA ILE A 695 -11.94 -29.65 8.41
C ILE A 695 -11.48 -28.54 9.36
N GLY A 696 -12.37 -28.11 10.26
CA GLY A 696 -12.05 -27.21 11.35
C GLY A 696 -11.66 -28.03 12.59
N SER A 697 -10.38 -28.42 12.68
CA SER A 697 -9.93 -29.38 13.69
C SER A 697 -10.02 -28.85 15.13
N ASN A 698 -9.96 -27.53 15.31
CA ASN A 698 -10.12 -26.87 16.61
C ASN A 698 -11.49 -27.14 17.25
N ASP A 699 -12.57 -26.80 16.55
CA ASP A 699 -13.93 -27.00 17.04
C ASP A 699 -14.29 -28.50 17.05
N LEU A 700 -13.79 -29.29 16.08
CA LEU A 700 -14.02 -30.74 16.07
C LEU A 700 -13.41 -31.40 17.31
N THR A 701 -12.21 -31.01 17.72
CA THR A 701 -11.53 -31.53 18.91
C THR A 701 -12.29 -31.14 20.18
N GLN A 702 -12.66 -29.86 20.32
CA GLN A 702 -13.44 -29.37 21.46
C GLN A 702 -14.75 -30.15 21.63
N LEU A 703 -15.51 -30.34 20.55
CA LEU A 703 -16.81 -31.02 20.59
C LEU A 703 -16.69 -32.53 20.75
N THR A 704 -15.63 -33.14 20.23
CA THR A 704 -15.39 -34.59 20.38
C THR A 704 -15.00 -34.94 21.80
N LEU A 705 -14.17 -34.10 22.43
CA LEU A 705 -13.64 -34.34 23.77
C LEU A 705 -14.47 -33.68 24.88
N GLY A 706 -15.41 -32.81 24.52
CA GLY A 706 -16.22 -32.06 25.49
C GLY A 706 -15.41 -31.01 26.25
N LEU A 707 -14.54 -30.28 25.54
CA LEU A 707 -13.59 -29.33 26.11
C LEU A 707 -13.84 -27.92 25.57
N ASP A 708 -13.63 -26.93 26.44
CA ASP A 708 -13.41 -25.55 26.03
C ASP A 708 -11.92 -25.27 26.17
N ARG A 709 -11.24 -24.99 25.04
CA ARG A 709 -9.80 -24.75 25.03
C ARG A 709 -9.41 -23.43 25.70
N ASP A 710 -10.35 -22.48 25.81
CA ASP A 710 -10.13 -21.20 26.48
C ASP A 710 -10.21 -21.37 28.02
N SER A 711 -10.72 -22.52 28.50
CA SER A 711 -10.77 -22.87 29.91
C SER A 711 -9.46 -23.50 30.38
N GLY A 712 -8.64 -22.72 31.09
CA GLY A 712 -7.35 -23.17 31.63
C GLY A 712 -7.41 -24.37 32.59
N LEU A 713 -8.61 -24.77 33.06
CA LEU A 713 -8.80 -25.95 33.91
C LEU A 713 -8.74 -27.27 33.13
N VAL A 714 -9.12 -27.25 31.85
CA VAL A 714 -9.26 -28.46 31.01
C VAL A 714 -8.49 -28.38 29.70
N ALA A 715 -7.97 -27.21 29.32
CA ALA A 715 -7.20 -26.99 28.10
C ALA A 715 -5.99 -27.94 27.93
N GLY A 716 -5.40 -28.43 29.03
CA GLY A 716 -4.30 -29.40 28.97
C GLY A 716 -4.68 -30.78 28.38
N ALA A 717 -5.97 -31.07 28.22
CA ALA A 717 -6.47 -32.28 27.56
C ALA A 717 -6.79 -32.08 26.07
N PHE A 718 -6.62 -30.87 25.52
CA PHE A 718 -6.84 -30.60 24.10
C PHE A 718 -5.69 -31.18 23.27
N ASP A 719 -5.98 -32.18 22.45
CA ASP A 719 -5.05 -32.73 21.45
C ASP A 719 -5.81 -33.11 20.18
N GLU A 720 -5.49 -32.46 19.05
CA GLU A 720 -6.11 -32.73 17.75
C GLU A 720 -5.72 -34.12 17.19
N ARG A 721 -4.70 -34.76 17.79
CA ARG A 721 -4.23 -36.10 17.45
C ARG A 721 -4.91 -37.20 18.28
N ASP A 722 -5.81 -36.84 19.20
CA ASP A 722 -6.53 -37.80 20.01
C ASP A 722 -7.19 -38.89 19.12
N PRO A 723 -7.15 -40.17 19.50
CA PRO A 723 -7.72 -41.25 18.69
C PRO A 723 -9.18 -41.04 18.29
N ALA A 724 -10.00 -40.44 19.15
CA ALA A 724 -11.40 -40.15 18.84
C ALA A 724 -11.51 -39.09 17.74
N VAL A 725 -10.68 -38.04 17.81
CA VAL A 725 -10.62 -36.99 16.78
C VAL A 725 -10.11 -37.56 15.46
N LYS A 726 -8.99 -38.31 15.48
CA LYS A 726 -8.46 -38.99 14.28
C LYS A 726 -9.47 -39.90 13.61
N MET A 727 -10.32 -40.60 14.37
CA MET A 727 -11.38 -41.43 13.79
C MET A 727 -12.39 -40.57 13.00
N LEU A 728 -12.82 -39.44 13.54
CA LEU A 728 -13.75 -38.53 12.86
C LEU A 728 -13.10 -37.86 11.63
N LEU A 729 -11.83 -37.45 11.75
CA LEU A 729 -11.04 -36.93 10.63
C LEU A 729 -10.95 -37.95 9.49
N SER A 730 -10.57 -39.19 9.80
CA SER A 730 -10.45 -40.27 8.82
C SER A 730 -11.79 -40.57 8.14
N MET A 731 -12.90 -40.58 8.89
CA MET A 731 -14.25 -40.75 8.33
C MET A 731 -14.59 -39.65 7.31
N ALA A 732 -14.33 -38.38 7.64
CA ALA A 732 -14.59 -37.25 6.74
C ALA A 732 -13.70 -37.30 5.48
N ILE A 733 -12.38 -37.52 5.65
CA ILE A 733 -11.40 -37.57 4.56
C ILE A 733 -11.73 -38.71 3.58
N ARG A 734 -11.90 -39.94 4.09
CA ARG A 734 -12.19 -41.11 3.25
C ARG A 734 -13.52 -40.95 2.51
N THR A 735 -14.53 -40.39 3.16
CA THR A 735 -15.84 -40.16 2.53
C THR A 735 -15.74 -39.12 1.41
N ALA A 736 -15.08 -37.99 1.65
CA ALA A 736 -14.87 -36.96 0.62
C ALA A 736 -14.05 -37.50 -0.58
N ASN A 737 -12.96 -38.22 -0.31
CA ASN A 737 -12.13 -38.82 -1.36
C ASN A 737 -12.90 -39.88 -2.16
N ARG A 738 -13.68 -40.76 -1.50
CA ARG A 738 -14.53 -41.75 -2.17
C ARG A 738 -15.55 -41.10 -3.11
N LEU A 739 -16.09 -39.94 -2.72
CA LEU A 739 -17.04 -39.18 -3.52
C LEU A 739 -16.39 -38.25 -4.55
N GLY A 740 -15.05 -38.20 -4.62
CA GLY A 740 -14.30 -37.31 -5.52
C GLY A 740 -14.49 -35.82 -5.19
N LYS A 741 -14.77 -35.50 -3.93
CA LYS A 741 -15.00 -34.12 -3.45
C LYS A 741 -13.76 -33.56 -2.78
N TYR A 742 -13.71 -32.23 -2.68
CA TYR A 742 -12.59 -31.56 -2.02
C TYR A 742 -12.54 -31.92 -0.53
N VAL A 743 -11.35 -32.12 0.02
CA VAL A 743 -11.14 -32.19 1.47
C VAL A 743 -9.80 -31.57 1.86
N GLY A 744 -9.89 -30.42 2.52
CA GLY A 744 -8.78 -29.75 3.17
C GLY A 744 -8.92 -29.75 4.69
N ILE A 745 -7.87 -29.29 5.37
CA ILE A 745 -7.90 -29.01 6.81
C ILE A 745 -7.41 -27.60 7.08
N CYS A 746 -8.07 -26.90 7.99
CA CYS A 746 -7.69 -25.59 8.49
C CYS A 746 -7.62 -25.63 10.02
N GLY A 747 -6.49 -25.20 10.58
CA GLY A 747 -6.21 -25.36 12.01
C GLY A 747 -4.73 -25.11 12.30
N GLN A 748 -4.39 -24.93 13.57
CA GLN A 748 -2.99 -24.79 13.96
C GLN A 748 -2.30 -26.15 14.09
N GLY A 749 -3.02 -27.25 14.35
CA GLY A 749 -2.46 -28.58 14.52
C GLY A 749 -1.45 -29.01 13.46
N PRO A 750 -1.73 -28.90 12.16
CA PRO A 750 -0.75 -29.26 11.13
C PRO A 750 0.49 -28.35 11.11
N SER A 751 0.38 -27.13 11.63
CA SER A 751 1.53 -26.22 11.84
C SER A 751 2.30 -26.58 13.12
N ASP A 752 1.60 -26.93 14.20
CA ASP A 752 2.18 -27.16 15.53
C ASP A 752 2.74 -28.57 15.72
N HIS A 753 2.23 -29.53 14.94
CA HIS A 753 2.49 -30.97 15.10
C HIS A 753 2.83 -31.62 13.76
N ALA A 754 4.12 -31.75 13.48
CA ALA A 754 4.62 -32.35 12.24
C ALA A 754 4.13 -33.80 12.04
N ASP A 755 4.07 -34.59 13.12
CA ASP A 755 3.56 -35.97 13.09
C ASP A 755 2.08 -36.03 12.66
N PHE A 756 1.28 -35.04 13.08
CA PHE A 756 -0.11 -34.93 12.68
C PHE A 756 -0.25 -34.52 11.20
N ALA A 757 0.55 -33.55 10.75
CA ALA A 757 0.60 -33.16 9.35
C ALA A 757 0.94 -34.36 8.45
N MET A 758 1.97 -35.13 8.80
CA MET A 758 2.33 -36.34 8.06
C MET A 758 1.22 -37.39 8.08
N TRP A 759 0.56 -37.60 9.23
CA TRP A 759 -0.59 -38.50 9.30
C TRP A 759 -1.74 -38.07 8.38
N LEU A 760 -2.01 -36.77 8.26
CA LEU A 760 -3.04 -36.24 7.35
C LEU A 760 -2.68 -36.48 5.88
N MET A 761 -1.41 -36.30 5.52
CA MET A 761 -0.88 -36.64 4.20
C MET A 761 -1.08 -38.13 3.90
N ASP A 762 -0.83 -38.99 4.88
CA ASP A 762 -0.99 -40.45 4.77
C ASP A 762 -2.46 -40.88 4.63
N GLU A 763 -3.39 -40.21 5.30
CA GLU A 763 -4.84 -40.45 5.15
C GLU A 763 -5.41 -39.92 3.81
N GLY A 764 -4.61 -39.17 3.05
CA GLY A 764 -4.99 -38.65 1.73
C GLY A 764 -5.74 -37.32 1.80
N ILE A 765 -5.40 -36.43 2.73
CA ILE A 765 -5.87 -35.04 2.68
C ILE A 765 -5.41 -34.37 1.38
N GLN A 766 -6.26 -33.56 0.74
CA GLN A 766 -5.93 -32.93 -0.54
C GLN A 766 -5.21 -31.59 -0.35
N SER A 767 -5.49 -30.89 0.74
CA SER A 767 -4.82 -29.65 1.10
C SER A 767 -4.68 -29.46 2.61
N VAL A 768 -3.64 -28.72 2.98
CA VAL A 768 -3.39 -28.29 4.37
C VAL A 768 -3.22 -26.78 4.36
N SER A 769 -4.04 -26.08 5.15
CA SER A 769 -4.00 -24.61 5.25
C SER A 769 -3.26 -24.17 6.49
N LEU A 770 -2.11 -23.53 6.30
CA LEU A 770 -1.15 -23.18 7.35
C LEU A 770 -1.11 -21.66 7.56
N ASN A 771 -0.56 -21.24 8.69
CA ASN A 771 -0.22 -19.82 8.82
C ASN A 771 0.96 -19.48 7.90
N PRO A 772 1.02 -18.27 7.32
CA PRO A 772 2.08 -17.91 6.38
C PRO A 772 3.51 -18.07 6.92
N ASP A 773 3.72 -17.96 8.24
CA ASP A 773 5.04 -18.13 8.88
C ASP A 773 5.52 -19.59 8.96
N THR A 774 4.63 -20.57 8.89
CA THR A 774 4.99 -22.01 8.98
C THR A 774 5.02 -22.71 7.63
N VAL A 775 4.50 -22.08 6.56
CA VAL A 775 4.37 -22.67 5.21
C VAL A 775 5.65 -23.33 4.73
N VAL A 776 6.79 -22.63 4.76
CA VAL A 776 8.06 -23.11 4.20
C VAL A 776 8.60 -24.30 5.01
N GLU A 777 8.56 -24.20 6.34
CA GLU A 777 9.04 -25.26 7.23
C GLU A 777 8.23 -26.54 7.04
N THR A 778 6.89 -26.45 7.10
CA THR A 778 6.02 -27.61 6.93
C THR A 778 6.11 -28.20 5.52
N TRP A 779 6.32 -27.36 4.49
CA TRP A 779 6.54 -27.83 3.12
C TRP A 779 7.77 -28.75 3.01
N LEU A 780 8.89 -28.33 3.61
CA LEU A 780 10.11 -29.13 3.62
C LEU A 780 9.96 -30.43 4.43
N GLN A 781 9.20 -30.39 5.52
CA GLN A 781 8.87 -31.57 6.31
C GLN A 781 8.03 -32.58 5.52
N PHE A 782 7.00 -32.12 4.80
CA PHE A 782 6.21 -32.98 3.90
C PHE A 782 7.09 -33.65 2.85
N ALA A 783 8.00 -32.89 2.25
CA ALA A 783 8.88 -33.41 1.21
C ALA A 783 9.90 -34.44 1.74
N ALA A 784 10.33 -34.30 2.99
CA ALA A 784 11.19 -35.29 3.63
C ALA A 784 10.41 -36.58 3.89
N HIS A 785 9.20 -36.49 4.44
CA HIS A 785 8.33 -37.65 4.71
C HIS A 785 7.93 -38.41 3.44
N ASP A 786 7.64 -37.70 2.34
CA ASP A 786 7.30 -38.32 1.05
C ASP A 786 8.45 -39.17 0.47
N LYS A 787 9.70 -38.74 0.70
CA LYS A 787 10.90 -39.49 0.25
C LYS A 787 11.19 -40.73 1.08
N GLU A 788 10.70 -40.78 2.32
CA GLU A 788 10.90 -41.92 3.23
C GLU A 788 9.88 -43.04 3.01
N LYS A 789 8.79 -42.75 2.30
CA LYS A 789 7.78 -43.72 1.85
C LYS A 789 8.18 -44.41 0.54
#